data_AF-A0A2M7Z5I7-F1
#
_entry.id   AF-A0A2M7Z5I7-F1
#
_cell.length_a   1.000
_cell.length_b   1.000
_cell.length_c   1.000
_cell.angle_alpha   90.00
_cell.angle_beta   90.00
_cell.angle_gamma   90.00
#
_symmetry.space_group_name_H-M   'P 1'
#
loop_
_entity.id
_entity.type
_entity.pdbx_description
1 polymer ?
#
loop_
_entity_poly.entity_id
_entity_poly.type
_entity_poly.pdbx_seq_one_letter_code
_entity_poly.pdbx_strand_id
1 'polypeptide(L)'
;MLKKAIKKRGLVIVFSLVFFIFLFLSPYFLFAQERKGEESKLSSSPFAIAREGEEDKSSSSAECNEAGNEHGSATPLAIARVLEIEYPKIFGLKPETIGTGLPEYARYIFNLSIAIVGFVLFGALIRGGILYLTSAGNVVKLKEARDQISSAFLGTILLLSGYIILTTINPELVIFRFPPLEKPVVPEKPPVVYKPEEMTQIYWEIPVGQMLEEGLWEKKRTNNLKASLISFEESLNQELTKAPEPINKLSDLNRYLKTLTESCHCEELMGICQKAKNFAFPVGCFGDPCEEVRKEINNVLKTNEKKSKELSAYKEKLVEVKNTFEGEGGKFRNIMEVLERCQQRGLLTRAEYYDSVAFIEEQGGTTELIKSHLPAKDDPLVFYCAIGGTIFDYPYTPEEISPEELELAEEFLEPAVEEPLSCPIVIPLGELIMDQVSAISYETNSGLEELIYYIDKILAELTKMTELISQCNESRCNVSCACIPNPCFEPACGIPPARVNKCGIGKCTFPTPVTPNLCYFFCDSPCLQAVGGCHGEPCPRQEITETVERIKIYEDEIFKLLDWIKGDIEDVQLVLETKEEGQIDLNGIRADIQTCLSLGPSRTREKPKEEPFWVLLRCEMALGNKDASGNIITNCHPQNFFCCSTKPARQDIARFSSTAREERPPVYTPLPEELYKPTAYGFNKVPYFSQYDEKWRSKTFGCGTTIAAAGCGPTSMAMPLNFFGIGTDPPSVADWVLKNGYRVCGAGTAHAACCKAVEIFGKEEGLKCKELHGNVGAVLKELKNGENKVAVVSSRGTPPYSKGGHYIVLTGIEKEWGREYVYYNDPAYDPFRPQRRPAQGRKPIDWFESRGIGAGCVIYK
;
A
#
# COMPACT_ATOMS: atom_id res chain seq x y z
N MET A 1 -25.86 34.93 -16.12
CA MET A 1 -24.90 34.12 -15.35
C MET A 1 -25.35 33.77 -13.92
N LEU A 2 -26.42 34.36 -13.36
CA LEU A 2 -26.91 34.02 -12.00
C LEU A 2 -27.70 32.68 -11.90
N LYS A 3 -28.28 32.18 -13.01
CA LYS A 3 -29.04 30.91 -13.02
C LYS A 3 -28.17 29.63 -13.04
N LYS A 4 -26.88 29.72 -13.41
CA LYS A 4 -25.94 28.57 -13.37
C LYS A 4 -25.24 28.38 -12.02
N ALA A 5 -25.17 29.42 -11.18
CA ALA A 5 -24.57 29.36 -9.85
C ALA A 5 -25.48 28.72 -8.79
N ILE A 6 -26.81 28.83 -8.96
CA ILE A 6 -27.80 28.29 -8.00
C ILE A 6 -27.97 26.77 -8.16
N LYS A 7 -27.86 26.25 -9.40
CA LYS A 7 -27.95 24.80 -9.67
C LYS A 7 -26.76 24.02 -9.12
N LYS A 8 -25.59 24.65 -8.95
CA LYS A 8 -24.36 24.01 -8.43
C LYS A 8 -24.27 24.03 -6.90
N ARG A 9 -24.97 24.94 -6.20
CA ARG A 9 -24.98 25.01 -4.72
C ARG A 9 -26.11 24.19 -4.09
N GLY A 10 -27.27 24.07 -4.73
CA GLY A 10 -28.37 23.23 -4.23
C GLY A 10 -28.03 21.73 -4.24
N LEU A 11 -27.34 21.25 -5.28
CA LEU A 11 -26.91 19.84 -5.38
C LEU A 11 -25.83 19.49 -4.34
N VAL A 12 -24.95 20.43 -4.02
CA VAL A 12 -23.87 20.24 -3.04
C VAL A 12 -24.40 20.20 -1.61
N ILE A 13 -25.51 20.91 -1.29
CA ILE A 13 -26.11 20.87 0.05
C ILE A 13 -26.91 19.58 0.26
N VAL A 14 -27.61 19.09 -0.76
CA VAL A 14 -28.30 17.79 -0.69
C VAL A 14 -27.30 16.64 -0.62
N PHE A 15 -26.22 16.68 -1.41
CA PHE A 15 -25.13 15.71 -1.26
C PHE A 15 -24.42 15.84 0.09
N SER A 16 -24.20 17.05 0.60
CA SER A 16 -23.54 17.23 1.90
C SER A 16 -24.40 16.77 3.07
N LEU A 17 -25.72 16.87 3.00
CA LEU A 17 -26.63 16.36 4.05
C LEU A 17 -26.74 14.83 4.02
N VAL A 18 -26.81 14.22 2.84
CA VAL A 18 -26.76 12.75 2.69
C VAL A 18 -25.39 12.21 3.08
N PHE A 19 -24.31 12.94 2.78
CA PHE A 19 -22.94 12.61 3.18
C PHE A 19 -22.68 12.86 4.68
N PHE A 20 -23.33 13.85 5.30
CA PHE A 20 -23.27 14.06 6.76
C PHE A 20 -24.04 12.98 7.53
N ILE A 21 -25.20 12.54 7.01
CA ILE A 21 -25.95 11.41 7.55
C ILE A 21 -25.14 10.11 7.39
N PHE A 22 -24.47 9.91 6.26
CA PHE A 22 -23.54 8.79 6.07
C PHE A 22 -22.30 8.87 6.97
N LEU A 23 -21.71 10.05 7.18
CA LEU A 23 -20.54 10.24 8.05
C LEU A 23 -20.86 10.12 9.55
N PHE A 24 -22.09 10.41 9.98
CA PHE A 24 -22.52 10.26 11.38
C PHE A 24 -23.16 8.90 11.69
N LEU A 25 -23.67 8.17 10.68
CA LEU A 25 -24.14 6.79 10.83
C LEU A 25 -23.07 5.73 10.49
N SER A 26 -21.99 6.10 9.79
CA SER A 26 -20.86 5.22 9.51
C SER A 26 -20.12 4.69 10.75
N PRO A 27 -19.99 5.43 11.88
CA PRO A 27 -19.40 4.88 13.09
C PRO A 27 -20.31 3.89 13.83
N TYR A 28 -21.62 3.88 13.54
CA TYR A 28 -22.58 3.01 14.22
C TYR A 28 -22.98 1.79 13.39
N PHE A 29 -22.98 1.89 12.06
CA PHE A 29 -23.21 0.74 11.18
C PHE A 29 -21.99 -0.20 11.07
N LEU A 30 -20.77 0.29 11.32
CA LEU A 30 -19.56 -0.54 11.36
C LEU A 30 -19.29 -1.19 12.73
N PHE A 31 -20.05 -0.86 13.77
CA PHE A 31 -19.91 -1.48 15.11
C PHE A 31 -20.94 -2.59 15.40
N ALA A 32 -21.87 -2.86 14.48
CA ALA A 32 -22.95 -3.84 14.69
C ALA A 32 -22.77 -5.17 13.93
N GLN A 33 -21.68 -5.39 13.20
CA GLN A 33 -21.47 -6.63 12.43
C GLN A 33 -20.23 -7.45 12.79
N GLU A 34 -19.60 -7.22 13.95
CA GLU A 34 -18.54 -8.13 14.40
C GLU A 34 -18.37 -8.08 15.92
N ARG A 35 -19.17 -8.88 16.65
CA ARG A 35 -18.77 -9.51 17.90
C ARG A 35 -19.64 -10.75 18.16
N LYS A 36 -19.16 -11.90 17.68
CA LYS A 36 -19.39 -13.22 18.27
C LYS A 36 -18.02 -13.90 18.39
N GLY A 37 -17.73 -14.43 19.58
CA GLY A 37 -16.45 -14.99 20.02
C GLY A 37 -15.61 -13.92 20.71
N GLU A 38 -15.26 -13.97 21.99
CA GLU A 38 -15.10 -15.14 22.84
C GLU A 38 -15.21 -14.79 24.33
N GLU A 39 -15.83 -15.73 25.03
CA GLU A 39 -15.50 -16.27 26.35
C GLU A 39 -14.78 -15.41 27.41
N SER A 40 -15.48 -15.34 28.54
CA SER A 40 -14.93 -15.59 29.86
C SER A 40 -13.53 -16.22 29.91
N LYS A 41 -12.60 -15.55 30.59
CA LYS A 41 -11.85 -16.21 31.67
C LYS A 41 -11.25 -15.18 32.64
N LEU A 42 -11.68 -15.36 33.89
CA LEU A 42 -10.79 -15.47 35.05
C LEU A 42 -9.92 -14.24 35.38
N SER A 43 -10.53 -13.29 36.09
CA SER A 43 -9.79 -12.40 36.99
C SER A 43 -9.43 -13.17 38.26
N SER A 44 -8.19 -13.65 38.33
CA SER A 44 -7.53 -14.01 39.59
C SER A 44 -7.23 -12.73 40.39
N SER A 45 -7.55 -12.81 41.69
CA SER A 45 -7.39 -11.79 42.73
C SER A 45 -5.96 -11.24 42.88
N PRO A 46 -5.82 -10.05 43.49
CA PRO A 46 -4.76 -9.80 44.46
C PRO A 46 -5.28 -9.92 45.90
N PHE A 47 -4.55 -10.74 46.64
CA PHE A 47 -4.37 -10.76 48.09
C PHE A 47 -4.68 -9.45 48.84
N ALA A 48 -5.53 -9.53 49.87
CA ALA A 48 -5.44 -8.69 51.06
C ALA A 48 -5.81 -9.51 52.30
N ILE A 49 -4.91 -9.46 53.30
CA ILE A 49 -4.89 -10.21 54.55
C ILE A 49 -5.70 -9.45 55.61
N ALA A 50 -6.59 -10.12 56.34
CA ALA A 50 -6.62 -10.21 57.82
C ALA A 50 -8.02 -10.42 58.44
N ARG A 51 -8.10 -11.53 59.19
CA ARG A 51 -8.67 -11.71 60.55
C ARG A 51 -10.17 -11.94 60.81
N GLU A 52 -10.43 -13.19 61.22
CA GLU A 52 -11.00 -13.69 62.50
C GLU A 52 -12.46 -13.39 62.92
N GLY A 53 -13.15 -14.50 63.26
CA GLY A 53 -14.36 -14.62 64.09
C GLY A 53 -15.65 -14.80 63.28
N GLU A 54 -16.63 -15.63 63.64
CA GLU A 54 -16.86 -16.63 64.68
C GLU A 54 -18.19 -17.33 64.30
N GLU A 55 -18.51 -18.42 64.98
CA GLU A 55 -19.65 -19.32 64.81
C GLU A 55 -21.05 -18.64 64.73
N ASP A 56 -22.03 -19.21 64.01
CA ASP A 56 -23.15 -20.01 64.60
C ASP A 56 -24.37 -20.22 63.65
N LYS A 57 -24.84 -21.48 63.64
CA LYS A 57 -26.23 -22.02 63.63
C LYS A 57 -27.41 -21.41 62.84
N SER A 58 -28.11 -22.34 62.18
CA SER A 58 -29.59 -22.50 62.09
C SER A 58 -30.35 -21.43 61.29
N SER A 59 -31.58 -21.58 60.82
CA SER A 59 -32.52 -22.66 60.48
C SER A 59 -33.71 -21.93 59.85
N SER A 60 -34.60 -22.68 59.19
CA SER A 60 -35.98 -22.31 58.83
C SER A 60 -36.11 -21.28 57.69
N SER A 61 -37.10 -21.31 56.80
CA SER A 61 -38.40 -21.99 56.70
C SER A 61 -38.80 -21.89 55.22
N ALA A 62 -39.17 -22.99 54.56
CA ALA A 62 -40.57 -23.32 54.27
C ALA A 62 -41.37 -22.17 53.63
N GLU A 63 -41.74 -22.31 52.35
CA GLU A 63 -43.13 -22.62 51.96
C GLU A 63 -43.26 -22.69 50.43
N CYS A 64 -43.47 -23.89 49.93
CA CYS A 64 -44.18 -24.11 48.67
C CYS A 64 -45.68 -24.01 48.98
N ASN A 65 -46.41 -23.18 48.23
CA ASN A 65 -47.85 -23.31 48.11
C ASN A 65 -48.18 -23.61 46.65
N GLU A 66 -48.65 -24.84 46.43
CA GLU A 66 -49.36 -25.29 45.24
C GLU A 66 -50.71 -24.59 45.13
N ALA A 67 -51.11 -24.22 43.91
CA ALA A 67 -52.45 -24.49 43.38
C ALA A 67 -52.56 -23.92 41.95
N GLY A 68 -52.95 -24.78 41.00
CA GLY A 68 -53.51 -24.34 39.71
C GLY A 68 -52.98 -25.07 38.49
N ASN A 69 -53.36 -26.33 38.36
CA ASN A 69 -53.20 -27.13 37.15
C ASN A 69 -54.16 -26.62 36.06
N GLU A 70 -53.65 -26.00 34.99
CA GLU A 70 -54.32 -25.98 33.69
C GLU A 70 -53.27 -26.19 32.58
N HIS A 71 -53.51 -27.22 31.77
CA HIS A 71 -52.77 -27.52 30.55
C HIS A 71 -52.66 -26.28 29.64
N GLY A 72 -51.43 -25.91 29.29
CA GLY A 72 -51.15 -24.87 28.31
C GLY A 72 -49.71 -24.99 27.82
N SER A 73 -49.55 -25.01 26.51
CA SER A 73 -48.32 -25.34 25.79
C SER A 73 -47.08 -24.54 26.22
N ALA A 74 -45.93 -25.23 26.22
CA ALA A 74 -44.62 -24.61 26.26
C ALA A 74 -44.52 -23.62 25.09
N THR A 75 -44.52 -22.33 25.42
CA THR A 75 -44.16 -21.25 24.50
C THR A 75 -42.64 -21.20 24.43
N PRO A 76 -42.02 -21.07 23.23
CA PRO A 76 -40.60 -20.79 23.16
C PRO A 76 -40.41 -19.37 23.69
N LEU A 77 -39.86 -19.27 24.89
CA LEU A 77 -39.37 -18.02 25.45
C LEU A 77 -38.18 -17.57 24.61
N ALA A 78 -38.46 -16.82 23.54
CA ALA A 78 -37.51 -15.87 23.00
C ALA A 78 -37.21 -14.89 24.14
N ILE A 79 -36.10 -15.12 24.83
CA ILE A 79 -35.60 -14.21 25.87
C ILE A 79 -35.25 -12.90 25.15
N ALA A 80 -36.19 -11.97 25.17
CA ALA A 80 -35.97 -10.59 24.75
C ALA A 80 -34.94 -9.99 25.71
N ARG A 81 -33.67 -9.96 25.29
CA ARG A 81 -32.59 -9.39 26.09
C ARG A 81 -32.88 -7.90 26.32
N VAL A 82 -32.55 -7.43 27.51
CA VAL A 82 -32.64 -6.00 27.89
C VAL A 82 -31.63 -5.21 27.05
N LEU A 83 -32.01 -4.01 26.61
CA LEU A 83 -31.15 -3.14 25.81
C LEU A 83 -29.89 -2.74 26.59
N GLU A 84 -28.73 -2.72 25.92
CA GLU A 84 -27.44 -2.32 26.53
C GLU A 84 -27.40 -0.83 26.94
N ILE A 85 -28.34 -0.02 26.43
CA ILE A 85 -28.43 1.41 26.65
C ILE A 85 -29.88 1.79 26.93
N GLU A 86 -30.13 2.61 27.96
CA GLU A 86 -31.46 3.14 28.25
C GLU A 86 -31.78 4.35 27.36
N TYR A 87 -32.76 4.20 26.47
CA TYR A 87 -33.15 5.25 25.53
C TYR A 87 -34.07 6.31 26.18
N PRO A 88 -33.89 7.62 25.88
CA PRO A 88 -34.77 8.66 26.37
C PRO A 88 -36.17 8.57 25.75
N LYS A 89 -37.21 8.94 26.51
CA LYS A 89 -38.58 8.97 26.00
C LYS A 89 -38.78 10.18 25.09
N ILE A 90 -38.96 9.95 23.79
CA ILE A 90 -39.14 11.02 22.79
C ILE A 90 -40.54 10.91 22.20
N PHE A 91 -41.36 11.96 22.40
CA PHE A 91 -42.76 12.01 21.97
C PHE A 91 -43.60 10.77 22.36
N GLY A 92 -43.35 10.23 23.56
CA GLY A 92 -44.11 9.09 24.09
C GLY A 92 -43.55 7.71 23.75
N LEU A 93 -42.55 7.61 22.87
CA LEU A 93 -41.93 6.35 22.46
C LEU A 93 -40.62 6.11 23.21
N LYS A 94 -40.42 4.89 23.71
CA LYS A 94 -39.17 4.37 24.29
C LYS A 94 -39.02 2.92 23.82
N PRO A 95 -37.97 2.54 23.08
CA PRO A 95 -37.70 1.14 22.82
C PRO A 95 -37.23 0.49 24.12
N GLU A 96 -37.86 -0.63 24.51
CA GLU A 96 -37.62 -1.31 25.79
C GLU A 96 -36.89 -2.65 25.63
N THR A 97 -36.98 -3.29 24.45
CA THR A 97 -36.37 -4.60 24.18
C THR A 97 -35.80 -4.69 22.75
N ILE A 98 -34.86 -5.61 22.49
CA ILE A 98 -34.31 -5.87 21.15
C ILE A 98 -35.39 -6.40 20.17
N GLY A 99 -36.53 -6.88 20.72
CA GLY A 99 -37.68 -7.34 19.96
C GLY A 99 -38.65 -6.23 19.52
N THR A 100 -38.36 -4.95 19.79
CA THR A 100 -39.17 -3.86 19.20
C THR A 100 -39.06 -3.94 17.69
N GLY A 101 -40.21 -4.03 17.00
CA GLY A 101 -40.24 -4.21 15.56
C GLY A 101 -39.45 -3.11 14.84
N LEU A 102 -38.84 -3.49 13.71
CA LEU A 102 -38.19 -2.54 12.79
C LEU A 102 -39.03 -1.27 12.56
N PRO A 103 -40.37 -1.33 12.46
CA PRO A 103 -41.20 -0.14 12.32
C PRO A 103 -41.22 0.81 13.53
N GLU A 104 -41.36 0.28 14.74
CA GLU A 104 -41.34 1.13 15.95
C GLU A 104 -39.97 1.77 16.15
N TYR A 105 -38.90 1.01 15.85
CA TYR A 105 -37.54 1.50 15.94
C TYR A 105 -37.23 2.60 14.91
N ALA A 106 -37.66 2.41 13.66
CA ALA A 106 -37.54 3.43 12.61
C ALA A 106 -38.30 4.72 12.97
N ARG A 107 -39.52 4.59 13.52
CA ARG A 107 -40.31 5.72 14.00
C ARG A 107 -39.63 6.49 15.13
N TYR A 108 -38.97 5.78 16.05
CA TYR A 108 -38.22 6.40 17.15
C TYR A 108 -37.02 7.22 16.63
N ILE A 109 -36.20 6.66 15.73
CA ILE A 109 -35.05 7.36 15.13
C ILE A 109 -35.49 8.61 14.35
N PHE A 110 -36.57 8.49 13.57
CA PHE A 110 -37.12 9.63 12.82
C PHE A 110 -37.54 10.76 13.76
N ASN A 111 -38.27 10.45 14.83
CA ASN A 111 -38.68 11.44 15.84
C ASN A 111 -37.50 12.08 16.58
N LEU A 112 -36.46 11.29 16.91
CA LEU A 112 -35.22 11.80 17.49
C LEU A 112 -34.51 12.78 16.54
N SER A 113 -34.47 12.48 15.24
CA SER A 113 -33.85 13.35 14.24
C SER A 113 -34.54 14.72 14.16
N ILE A 114 -35.88 14.77 14.23
CA ILE A 114 -36.64 16.02 14.25
C ILE A 114 -36.35 16.83 15.52
N ALA A 115 -36.24 16.17 16.67
CA ALA A 115 -35.89 16.82 17.92
C ALA A 115 -34.51 17.49 17.84
N ILE A 116 -33.50 16.77 17.32
CA ILE A 116 -32.13 17.30 17.14
C ILE A 116 -32.13 18.51 16.21
N VAL A 117 -32.83 18.43 15.07
CA VAL A 117 -32.97 19.56 14.14
C VAL A 117 -33.61 20.77 14.82
N GLY A 118 -34.62 20.57 15.66
CA GLY A 118 -35.25 21.62 16.45
C GLY A 118 -34.26 22.31 17.41
N PHE A 119 -33.43 21.54 18.10
CA PHE A 119 -32.39 22.08 18.99
C PHE A 119 -31.32 22.86 18.24
N VAL A 120 -30.87 22.36 17.08
CA VAL A 120 -29.89 23.06 16.23
C VAL A 120 -30.47 24.38 15.72
N LEU A 121 -31.73 24.38 15.27
CA LEU A 121 -32.43 25.58 14.84
C LEU A 121 -32.53 26.61 15.98
N PHE A 122 -32.94 26.17 17.16
CA PHE A 122 -33.03 27.02 18.35
C PHE A 122 -31.68 27.64 18.72
N GLY A 123 -30.60 26.84 18.72
CA GLY A 123 -29.24 27.34 18.97
C GLY A 123 -28.75 28.32 17.91
N ALA A 124 -29.04 28.06 16.63
CA ALA A 124 -28.68 28.95 15.54
C ALA A 124 -29.40 30.30 15.63
N LEU A 125 -30.68 30.30 16.05
CA LEU A 125 -31.46 31.52 16.28
C LEU A 125 -30.99 32.30 17.52
N ILE A 126 -30.66 31.62 18.63
CA ILE A 126 -30.09 32.28 19.81
C ILE A 126 -28.77 32.96 19.47
N ARG A 127 -27.84 32.25 18.81
CA ARG A 127 -26.55 32.81 18.41
C ARG A 127 -26.73 33.98 17.44
N GLY A 128 -27.62 33.85 16.46
CA GLY A 128 -27.94 34.92 15.52
C GLY A 128 -28.56 36.14 16.21
N GLY A 129 -29.46 35.92 17.18
CA GLY A 129 -30.12 36.96 17.96
C GLY A 129 -29.17 37.70 18.90
N ILE A 130 -28.30 36.98 19.62
CA ILE A 130 -27.26 37.60 20.46
C ILE A 130 -26.30 38.43 19.60
N LEU A 131 -25.85 37.89 18.46
CA LEU A 131 -24.99 38.62 17.54
C LEU A 131 -25.71 39.87 17.00
N TYR A 132 -27.01 39.79 16.70
CA TYR A 132 -27.79 40.93 16.25
C TYR A 132 -27.89 42.04 17.32
N LEU A 133 -28.22 41.67 18.56
CA LEU A 133 -28.41 42.63 19.66
C LEU A 133 -27.10 43.26 20.16
N THR A 134 -25.98 42.54 20.07
CA THR A 134 -24.66 43.02 20.53
C THR A 134 -23.87 43.78 19.45
N SER A 135 -24.38 43.87 18.22
CA SER A 135 -23.66 44.45 17.07
C SER A 135 -23.89 45.95 16.85
N ALA A 136 -24.37 46.69 17.85
CA ALA A 136 -24.66 48.12 17.73
C ALA A 136 -23.46 48.89 17.13
N GLY A 137 -23.63 49.43 15.92
CA GLY A 137 -22.63 50.22 15.19
C GLY A 137 -21.74 49.46 14.19
N ASN A 138 -21.75 48.11 14.15
CA ASN A 138 -20.93 47.34 13.20
C ASN A 138 -21.77 46.72 12.06
N VAL A 139 -21.71 47.33 10.89
CA VAL A 139 -22.49 46.94 9.69
C VAL A 139 -22.18 45.52 9.19
N VAL A 140 -20.95 45.03 9.41
CA VAL A 140 -20.53 43.70 8.96
C VAL A 140 -21.15 42.62 9.84
N LYS A 141 -21.08 42.77 11.17
CA LYS A 141 -21.67 41.80 12.11
C LYS A 141 -23.19 41.77 12.05
N LEU A 142 -23.81 42.92 11.75
CA LEU A 142 -25.26 43.03 11.56
C LEU A 142 -25.74 42.30 10.29
N LYS A 143 -24.91 42.31 9.23
CA LYS A 143 -25.15 41.51 8.04
C LYS A 143 -25.00 40.01 8.32
N GLU A 144 -23.94 39.61 9.03
CA GLU A 144 -23.68 38.21 9.40
C GLU A 144 -24.82 37.62 10.26
N ALA A 145 -25.31 38.37 11.25
CA ALA A 145 -26.46 37.96 12.06
C ALA A 145 -27.73 37.74 11.22
N ARG A 146 -28.00 38.61 10.23
CA ARG A 146 -29.14 38.46 9.31
C ARG A 146 -28.97 37.27 8.36
N ASP A 147 -27.77 37.03 7.87
CA ASP A 147 -27.45 35.89 7.01
C ASP A 147 -27.62 34.56 7.78
N GLN A 148 -27.21 34.52 9.05
CA GLN A 148 -27.42 33.35 9.91
C GLN A 148 -28.90 33.10 10.22
N ILE A 149 -29.66 34.14 10.56
CA ILE A 149 -31.11 34.00 10.83
C ILE A 149 -31.86 33.59 9.55
N SER A 150 -31.56 34.20 8.41
CA SER A 150 -32.23 33.89 7.14
C SER A 150 -31.90 32.47 6.64
N SER A 151 -30.65 32.02 6.77
CA SER A 151 -30.27 30.65 6.41
C SER A 151 -30.92 29.60 7.31
N ALA A 152 -31.08 29.88 8.61
CA ALA A 152 -31.82 29.02 9.53
C ALA A 152 -33.29 28.84 9.08
N PHE A 153 -33.98 29.93 8.77
CA PHE A 153 -35.36 29.86 8.26
C PHE A 153 -35.47 29.16 6.90
N LEU A 154 -34.53 29.42 5.99
CA LEU A 154 -34.52 28.80 4.66
C LEU A 154 -34.29 27.28 4.76
N GLY A 155 -33.42 26.84 5.67
CA GLY A 155 -33.23 25.42 5.99
C GLY A 155 -34.50 24.77 6.55
N THR A 156 -35.20 25.44 7.47
CA THR A 156 -36.48 24.95 8.01
C THR A 156 -37.55 24.83 6.94
N ILE A 157 -37.69 25.84 6.08
CA ILE A 157 -38.65 25.81 4.97
C ILE A 157 -38.32 24.63 4.04
N LEU A 158 -37.05 24.39 3.74
CA LEU A 158 -36.65 23.29 2.86
C LEU A 158 -36.97 21.92 3.47
N LEU A 159 -36.72 21.73 4.77
CA LEU A 159 -37.07 20.51 5.50
C LEU A 159 -38.58 20.30 5.58
N LEU A 160 -39.34 21.34 5.92
CA LEU A 160 -40.82 21.28 5.95
C LEU A 160 -41.37 20.97 4.57
N SER A 161 -40.80 21.58 3.53
CA SER A 161 -41.18 21.32 2.13
C SER A 161 -40.90 19.87 1.75
N GLY A 162 -39.75 19.31 2.15
CA GLY A 162 -39.42 17.89 1.97
C GLY A 162 -40.40 16.97 2.68
N TYR A 163 -40.75 17.28 3.93
CA TYR A 163 -41.76 16.56 4.70
C TYR A 163 -43.14 16.58 4.02
N ILE A 164 -43.59 17.74 3.55
CA ILE A 164 -44.87 17.88 2.82
C ILE A 164 -44.83 17.10 1.51
N ILE A 165 -43.74 17.16 0.75
CA ILE A 165 -43.61 16.41 -0.52
C ILE A 165 -43.66 14.90 -0.25
N LEU A 166 -42.88 14.40 0.71
CA LEU A 166 -42.86 12.97 1.07
C LEU A 166 -44.23 12.49 1.55
N THR A 167 -44.91 13.25 2.42
CA THR A 167 -46.26 12.92 2.90
C THR A 167 -47.34 13.06 1.83
N THR A 168 -47.14 13.90 0.81
CA THR A 168 -48.07 14.04 -0.33
C THR A 168 -47.89 12.91 -1.35
N ILE A 169 -46.66 12.44 -1.60
CA ILE A 169 -46.38 11.37 -2.56
C ILE A 169 -46.80 10.01 -1.99
N ASN A 170 -46.37 9.69 -0.77
CA ASN A 170 -46.83 8.50 -0.06
C ASN A 170 -46.73 8.74 1.46
N PRO A 171 -47.86 8.90 2.17
CA PRO A 171 -47.85 9.10 3.61
C PRO A 171 -47.21 7.92 4.38
N GLU A 172 -47.13 6.72 3.78
CA GLU A 172 -46.52 5.53 4.39
C GLU A 172 -44.98 5.60 4.45
N LEU A 173 -44.34 6.46 3.65
CA LEU A 173 -42.89 6.69 3.70
C LEU A 173 -42.47 7.55 4.91
N VAL A 174 -43.44 8.16 5.61
CA VAL A 174 -43.21 9.03 6.78
C VAL A 174 -43.94 8.50 8.01
N ILE A 175 -45.12 7.91 7.82
CA ILE A 175 -45.90 7.24 8.86
C ILE A 175 -45.97 5.76 8.48
N PHE A 176 -44.98 4.99 8.91
CA PHE A 176 -44.99 3.53 8.78
C PHE A 176 -46.22 2.95 9.51
N ARG A 177 -47.31 2.73 8.77
CA ARG A 177 -48.51 2.05 9.26
C ARG A 177 -48.45 0.61 8.77
N PHE A 178 -47.70 -0.22 9.48
CA PHE A 178 -47.88 -1.64 9.31
C PHE A 178 -49.15 -2.01 10.10
N PRO A 179 -50.16 -2.67 9.49
CA PRO A 179 -51.19 -3.32 10.29
C PRO A 179 -50.48 -4.21 11.32
N PRO A 180 -50.97 -4.31 12.57
CA PRO A 180 -50.46 -5.32 13.48
C PRO A 180 -50.52 -6.63 12.71
N LEU A 181 -49.39 -7.31 12.57
CA LEU A 181 -49.38 -8.66 12.03
C LEU A 181 -50.33 -9.43 12.93
N GLU A 182 -51.54 -9.70 12.42
CA GLU A 182 -52.38 -10.74 12.99
C GLU A 182 -51.43 -11.94 13.07
N LYS A 183 -51.15 -12.37 14.31
CA LYS A 183 -50.49 -13.65 14.51
C LYS A 183 -51.32 -14.61 13.67
N PRO A 184 -50.77 -15.21 12.61
CA PRO A 184 -51.54 -16.16 11.84
C PRO A 184 -52.04 -17.16 12.86
N VAL A 185 -53.36 -17.29 12.97
CA VAL A 185 -53.94 -18.50 13.51
C VAL A 185 -53.42 -19.54 12.54
N VAL A 186 -52.33 -20.21 12.90
CA VAL A 186 -51.75 -21.29 12.12
C VAL A 186 -52.89 -22.29 12.03
N PRO A 187 -53.55 -22.43 10.86
CA PRO A 187 -54.37 -23.60 10.67
C PRO A 187 -53.39 -24.75 10.86
N GLU A 188 -53.72 -25.70 11.71
CA GLU A 188 -52.91 -26.91 11.89
C GLU A 188 -52.63 -27.46 10.50
N LYS A 189 -51.41 -27.17 10.01
CA LYS A 189 -51.05 -27.41 8.63
C LYS A 189 -51.03 -28.94 8.56
N PRO A 190 -51.80 -29.58 7.66
CA PRO A 190 -51.61 -31.01 7.47
C PRO A 190 -50.12 -31.23 7.26
N PRO A 191 -49.52 -32.25 7.92
CA PRO A 191 -48.08 -32.42 7.97
C PRO A 191 -47.54 -32.21 6.57
N VAL A 192 -46.75 -31.16 6.40
CA VAL A 192 -46.04 -30.96 5.15
C VAL A 192 -45.13 -32.15 5.07
N VAL A 193 -45.44 -33.06 4.14
CA VAL A 193 -44.46 -34.01 3.68
C VAL A 193 -43.39 -33.17 3.01
N TYR A 194 -42.38 -32.77 3.78
CA TYR A 194 -41.15 -32.21 3.24
C TYR A 194 -40.61 -33.28 2.31
N LYS A 195 -40.65 -33.03 1.00
CA LYS A 195 -39.74 -33.75 0.12
C LYS A 195 -38.35 -33.34 0.60
N PRO A 196 -37.47 -34.27 0.98
CA PRO A 196 -36.11 -33.91 1.35
C PRO A 196 -35.56 -33.08 0.19
N GLU A 197 -35.13 -31.85 0.48
CA GLU A 197 -34.36 -31.08 -0.49
C GLU A 197 -33.15 -31.95 -0.85
N GLU A 198 -32.94 -32.15 -2.15
CA GLU A 198 -31.86 -32.99 -2.64
C GLU A 198 -30.54 -32.49 -2.01
N MET A 199 -29.81 -33.38 -1.34
CA MET A 199 -28.53 -33.05 -0.72
C MET A 199 -27.59 -32.54 -1.80
N THR A 200 -27.10 -31.32 -1.68
CA THR A 200 -26.21 -30.71 -2.66
C THR A 200 -24.93 -30.24 -1.99
N GLN A 201 -23.79 -30.37 -2.67
CA GLN A 201 -22.49 -29.88 -2.20
C GLN A 201 -21.68 -29.29 -3.35
N ILE A 202 -21.17 -28.08 -3.15
CA ILE A 202 -20.33 -27.36 -4.10
C ILE A 202 -18.89 -27.39 -3.60
N TYR A 203 -17.99 -27.85 -4.45
CA TYR A 203 -16.56 -27.89 -4.21
C TYR A 203 -15.82 -26.86 -5.07
N TRP A 204 -14.67 -26.41 -4.59
CA TRP A 204 -13.72 -25.59 -5.34
C TRP A 204 -12.41 -26.36 -5.53
N GLU A 205 -11.93 -26.45 -6.78
CA GLU A 205 -10.61 -26.98 -7.13
C GLU A 205 -9.48 -25.93 -6.99
N ILE A 206 -8.39 -26.30 -6.32
CA ILE A 206 -7.24 -25.44 -6.01
C ILE A 206 -5.94 -26.13 -6.49
N PRO A 207 -5.50 -25.87 -7.75
CA PRO A 207 -4.32 -26.51 -8.34
C PRO A 207 -3.02 -25.72 -8.06
N VAL A 208 -2.49 -25.81 -6.84
CA VAL A 208 -1.38 -24.97 -6.37
C VAL A 208 -0.11 -25.16 -7.23
N GLY A 209 0.24 -26.40 -7.56
CA GLY A 209 1.42 -26.69 -8.39
C GLY A 209 1.34 -26.06 -9.79
N GLN A 210 0.21 -26.27 -10.48
CA GLN A 210 -0.01 -25.71 -11.82
C GLN A 210 -0.09 -24.18 -11.80
N MET A 211 -0.63 -23.58 -10.73
CA MET A 211 -0.66 -22.13 -10.61
C MET A 211 0.73 -21.49 -10.55
N LEU A 212 1.68 -22.16 -9.89
CA LEU A 212 3.05 -21.67 -9.81
C LEU A 212 3.76 -21.80 -11.17
N GLU A 213 3.66 -22.97 -11.80
CA GLU A 213 4.41 -23.31 -13.02
C GLU A 213 3.78 -22.81 -14.32
N GLU A 214 2.45 -22.85 -14.44
CA GLU A 214 1.70 -22.52 -15.67
C GLU A 214 0.94 -21.19 -15.55
N GLY A 215 0.71 -20.74 -14.31
CA GLY A 215 0.11 -19.45 -14.01
C GLY A 215 1.16 -18.35 -13.91
N LEU A 216 1.64 -18.10 -12.69
CA LEU A 216 2.45 -16.93 -12.37
C LEU A 216 3.79 -16.89 -13.13
N TRP A 217 4.48 -18.02 -13.18
CA TRP A 217 5.84 -18.14 -13.71
C TRP A 217 5.95 -19.05 -14.93
N GLU A 218 4.90 -19.05 -15.77
CA GLU A 218 4.85 -19.79 -17.02
C GLU A 218 6.16 -19.68 -17.82
N LYS A 219 6.84 -20.82 -18.03
CA LYS A 219 8.18 -20.87 -18.66
C LYS A 219 8.27 -20.09 -19.96
N LYS A 220 7.25 -20.18 -20.81
CA LYS A 220 7.20 -19.45 -22.08
C LYS A 220 7.22 -17.93 -21.85
N ARG A 221 6.44 -17.45 -20.88
CA ARG A 221 6.33 -16.03 -20.55
C ARG A 221 7.60 -15.49 -19.91
N THR A 222 8.17 -16.23 -18.96
CA THR A 222 9.41 -15.84 -18.28
C THR A 222 10.59 -15.81 -19.24
N ASN A 223 10.69 -16.80 -20.15
CA ASN A 223 11.70 -16.79 -21.21
C ASN A 223 11.51 -15.64 -22.19
N ASN A 224 10.27 -15.31 -22.56
CA ASN A 224 9.98 -14.14 -23.42
C ASN A 224 10.34 -12.81 -22.74
N LEU A 225 10.09 -12.69 -21.43
CA LEU A 225 10.50 -11.52 -20.64
C LEU A 225 12.04 -11.44 -20.61
N LYS A 226 12.73 -12.53 -20.25
CA LYS A 226 14.20 -12.58 -20.22
C LYS A 226 14.82 -12.20 -21.57
N ALA A 227 14.31 -12.76 -22.66
CA ALA A 227 14.77 -12.41 -24.01
C ALA A 227 14.51 -10.93 -24.36
N SER A 228 13.39 -10.37 -23.90
CA SER A 228 13.08 -8.95 -24.11
C SER A 228 14.01 -8.01 -23.32
N LEU A 229 14.39 -8.39 -22.09
CA LEU A 229 15.34 -7.64 -21.27
C LEU A 229 16.75 -7.69 -21.87
N ILE A 230 17.21 -8.86 -22.33
CA ILE A 230 18.51 -9.02 -23.01
C ILE A 230 18.55 -8.18 -24.29
N SER A 231 17.53 -8.30 -25.14
CA SER A 231 17.42 -7.51 -26.37
C SER A 231 17.43 -6.00 -26.10
N PHE A 232 16.81 -5.56 -25.00
CA PHE A 232 16.81 -4.16 -24.60
C PHE A 232 18.20 -3.71 -24.13
N GLU A 233 18.86 -4.49 -23.28
CA GLU A 233 20.22 -4.25 -22.82
C GLU A 233 21.24 -4.19 -23.97
N GLU A 234 21.16 -5.11 -24.93
CA GLU A 234 21.97 -5.09 -26.15
C GLU A 234 21.75 -3.81 -26.96
N SER A 235 20.51 -3.33 -27.04
CA SER A 235 20.17 -2.08 -27.72
C SER A 235 20.75 -0.84 -27.03
N LEU A 236 20.86 -0.86 -25.69
CA LEU A 236 21.51 0.20 -24.91
C LEU A 236 23.03 0.22 -25.12
N ASN A 237 23.66 -0.94 -25.23
CA ASN A 237 25.12 -1.09 -25.38
C ASN A 237 25.64 -0.95 -26.82
N GLN A 238 24.77 -0.74 -27.80
CA GLN A 238 25.16 -0.61 -29.20
C GLN A 238 25.98 0.66 -29.45
N GLU A 239 27.03 0.57 -30.28
CA GLU A 239 27.83 1.72 -30.71
C GLU A 239 26.93 2.83 -31.32
N LEU A 240 27.04 4.03 -30.75
CA LEU A 240 26.19 5.18 -31.09
C LEU A 240 26.84 6.06 -32.16
N THR A 241 28.14 6.33 -32.04
CA THR A 241 28.88 7.19 -32.97
C THR A 241 30.37 6.86 -33.01
N LYS A 242 31.01 7.17 -34.14
CA LYS A 242 32.47 7.21 -34.32
C LYS A 242 33.04 8.59 -34.03
N ALA A 243 32.84 9.07 -32.81
CA ALA A 243 33.60 10.21 -32.26
C ALA A 243 35.09 9.78 -32.13
N PRO A 244 36.06 10.64 -31.71
CA PRO A 244 37.46 10.23 -31.55
C PRO A 244 37.67 8.94 -30.74
N GLU A 245 36.68 8.53 -29.93
CA GLU A 245 36.53 7.19 -29.34
C GLU A 245 35.10 6.65 -29.58
N PRO A 246 34.91 5.32 -29.70
CA PRO A 246 33.59 4.71 -29.84
C PRO A 246 32.74 4.97 -28.60
N ILE A 247 31.58 5.61 -28.79
CA ILE A 247 30.64 5.93 -27.71
C ILE A 247 29.55 4.87 -27.67
N ASN A 248 29.44 4.16 -26.54
CA ASN A 248 28.46 3.07 -26.36
C ASN A 248 27.35 3.42 -25.36
N LYS A 249 27.49 4.49 -24.57
CA LYS A 249 26.49 4.93 -23.59
C LYS A 249 25.82 6.23 -24.01
N LEU A 250 24.54 6.35 -23.69
CA LEU A 250 23.75 7.55 -23.94
C LEU A 250 24.26 8.74 -23.12
N SER A 251 24.74 8.50 -21.89
CA SER A 251 25.39 9.51 -21.05
C SER A 251 26.63 10.10 -21.73
N ASP A 252 27.44 9.24 -22.35
CA ASP A 252 28.70 9.65 -22.96
C ASP A 252 28.45 10.38 -24.28
N LEU A 253 27.41 10.00 -25.02
CA LEU A 253 26.94 10.73 -26.20
C LEU A 253 26.50 12.16 -25.83
N ASN A 254 25.76 12.31 -24.72
CA ASN A 254 25.28 13.61 -24.27
C ASN A 254 26.38 14.43 -23.58
N ARG A 255 27.39 13.78 -22.98
CA ARG A 255 28.63 14.42 -22.54
C ARG A 255 29.42 14.98 -23.73
N TYR A 256 29.54 14.23 -24.82
CA TYR A 256 30.15 14.71 -26.05
C TYR A 256 29.38 15.91 -26.64
N LEU A 257 28.04 15.84 -26.65
CA LEU A 257 27.19 16.98 -27.05
C LEU A 257 27.45 18.23 -26.21
N LYS A 258 27.58 18.08 -24.89
CA LYS A 258 27.98 19.17 -23.99
C LYS A 258 29.32 19.75 -24.40
N THR A 259 30.35 18.92 -24.63
CA THR A 259 31.67 19.41 -25.07
C THR A 259 31.59 20.19 -26.38
N LEU A 260 30.77 19.75 -27.35
CA LEU A 260 30.55 20.51 -28.58
C LEU A 260 29.94 21.90 -28.32
N THR A 261 29.02 22.01 -27.36
CA THR A 261 28.40 23.30 -27.01
C THR A 261 29.34 24.26 -26.28
N GLU A 262 30.39 23.73 -25.63
CA GLU A 262 31.40 24.55 -24.97
C GLU A 262 32.26 25.30 -25.98
N SER A 263 32.46 24.73 -27.18
CA SER A 263 33.16 25.34 -28.31
C SER A 263 32.36 26.44 -29.03
N CYS A 264 31.11 26.71 -28.63
CA CYS A 264 30.33 27.80 -29.21
C CYS A 264 30.70 29.14 -28.57
N HIS A 265 30.99 30.14 -29.39
CA HIS A 265 31.47 31.47 -28.95
C HIS A 265 30.66 32.60 -29.58
N CYS A 266 30.22 33.56 -28.75
CA CYS A 266 29.55 34.76 -29.25
C CYS A 266 30.56 35.72 -29.92
N GLU A 267 31.84 35.62 -29.58
CA GLU A 267 32.92 36.48 -30.06
C GLU A 267 33.20 36.32 -31.56
N GLU A 268 32.80 35.19 -32.14
CA GLU A 268 32.94 34.88 -33.56
C GLU A 268 31.83 35.52 -34.41
N LEU A 269 30.78 36.06 -33.78
CA LEU A 269 29.64 36.67 -34.46
C LEU A 269 29.91 38.12 -34.88
N MET A 270 29.27 38.52 -35.97
CA MET A 270 29.29 39.90 -36.41
C MET A 270 28.31 40.76 -35.61
N GLY A 271 28.83 41.78 -34.91
CA GLY A 271 28.00 42.77 -34.21
C GLY A 271 27.37 43.77 -35.18
N ILE A 272 26.03 43.81 -35.24
CA ILE A 272 25.27 44.79 -36.01
C ILE A 272 25.00 46.03 -35.15
N CYS A 273 25.52 47.16 -35.63
CA CYS A 273 25.30 48.48 -35.05
C CYS A 273 24.53 49.38 -36.01
N GLN A 274 23.82 50.38 -35.49
CA GLN A 274 23.24 51.42 -36.34
C GLN A 274 24.32 52.18 -37.10
N LYS A 275 23.95 52.81 -38.23
CA LYS A 275 24.87 53.60 -39.04
C LYS A 275 25.52 54.70 -38.20
N ALA A 276 26.74 55.09 -38.55
CA ALA A 276 27.55 56.11 -37.87
C ALA A 276 26.82 57.46 -37.65
N LYS A 277 25.89 57.83 -38.55
CA LYS A 277 24.99 58.99 -38.41
C LYS A 277 24.04 58.93 -37.20
N ASN A 278 23.80 57.74 -36.65
CA ASN A 278 22.89 57.47 -35.54
C ASN A 278 23.64 56.91 -34.31
N PHE A 279 24.84 57.43 -34.01
CA PHE A 279 25.60 57.11 -32.78
C PHE A 279 25.98 55.63 -32.59
N ALA A 280 25.94 54.81 -33.65
CA ALA A 280 26.32 53.39 -33.59
C ALA A 280 25.58 52.59 -32.49
N PHE A 281 24.30 52.88 -32.23
CA PHE A 281 23.54 52.14 -31.23
C PHE A 281 23.49 50.62 -31.51
N PRO A 282 23.50 49.77 -30.47
CA PRO A 282 23.43 48.32 -30.61
C PRO A 282 22.11 47.85 -31.25
N VAL A 283 22.19 46.93 -32.22
CA VAL A 283 21.04 46.28 -32.85
C VAL A 283 20.97 44.81 -32.48
N GLY A 284 22.06 44.05 -32.69
CA GLY A 284 22.14 42.63 -32.35
C GLY A 284 23.39 41.95 -32.92
N CYS A 285 23.47 40.65 -32.74
CA CYS A 285 24.52 39.80 -33.33
C CYS A 285 23.98 39.08 -34.57
N PHE A 286 24.85 38.75 -35.52
CA PHE A 286 24.50 38.03 -36.74
C PHE A 286 25.50 36.91 -37.03
N GLY A 287 24.98 35.71 -37.31
CA GLY A 287 25.73 34.48 -37.55
C GLY A 287 25.31 33.36 -36.60
N ASP A 288 25.89 32.18 -36.78
CA ASP A 288 25.70 31.03 -35.90
C ASP A 288 26.90 30.90 -34.94
N PRO A 289 26.72 31.04 -33.61
CA PRO A 289 27.83 30.96 -32.64
C PRO A 289 28.45 29.56 -32.53
N CYS A 290 27.88 28.55 -33.19
CA CYS A 290 28.38 27.18 -33.22
C CYS A 290 28.68 26.71 -34.65
N GLU A 291 28.89 27.61 -35.62
CA GLU A 291 29.00 27.26 -37.05
C GLU A 291 29.97 26.10 -37.32
N GLU A 292 31.16 26.11 -36.70
CA GLU A 292 32.20 25.10 -36.88
C GLU A 292 31.78 23.69 -36.42
N VAL A 293 30.95 23.59 -35.37
CA VAL A 293 30.55 22.32 -34.72
C VAL A 293 29.08 21.97 -34.95
N ARG A 294 28.34 22.79 -35.71
CA ARG A 294 26.89 22.66 -35.88
C ARG A 294 26.50 21.34 -36.55
N LYS A 295 27.35 20.85 -37.45
CA LYS A 295 27.13 19.57 -38.16
C LYS A 295 27.23 18.39 -37.19
N GLU A 296 28.23 18.38 -36.33
CA GLU A 296 28.44 17.38 -35.28
C GLU A 296 27.29 17.40 -34.28
N ILE A 297 26.89 18.59 -33.82
CA ILE A 297 25.72 18.78 -32.93
C ILE A 297 24.47 18.14 -33.56
N ASN A 298 24.17 18.47 -34.81
CA ASN A 298 22.99 17.94 -35.51
C ASN A 298 23.05 16.42 -35.71
N ASN A 299 24.24 15.85 -35.91
CA ASN A 299 24.41 14.40 -36.00
C ASN A 299 24.12 13.73 -34.65
N VAL A 300 24.64 14.28 -33.56
CA VAL A 300 24.37 13.75 -32.20
C VAL A 300 22.89 13.87 -31.84
N LEU A 301 22.24 15.00 -32.16
CA LEU A 301 20.80 15.18 -31.94
C LEU A 301 19.96 14.15 -32.73
N LYS A 302 20.34 13.84 -33.98
CA LYS A 302 19.68 12.77 -34.77
C LYS A 302 19.87 11.39 -34.13
N THR A 303 21.05 11.09 -33.60
CA THR A 303 21.29 9.84 -32.88
C THR A 303 20.45 9.76 -31.60
N ASN A 304 20.35 10.85 -30.84
CA ASN A 304 19.47 10.95 -29.67
C ASN A 304 17.99 10.77 -30.05
N GLU A 305 17.52 11.35 -31.16
CA GLU A 305 16.14 11.18 -31.64
C GLU A 305 15.87 9.71 -32.02
N LYS A 306 16.81 9.07 -32.73
CA LYS A 306 16.71 7.65 -33.10
C LYS A 306 16.63 6.77 -31.84
N LYS A 307 17.53 6.98 -30.87
CA LYS A 307 17.54 6.21 -29.62
C LYS A 307 16.30 6.48 -28.76
N SER A 308 15.79 7.71 -28.76
CA SER A 308 14.53 8.03 -28.07
C SER A 308 13.35 7.22 -28.62
N LYS A 309 13.27 7.05 -29.95
CA LYS A 309 12.23 6.21 -30.58
C LYS A 309 12.40 4.73 -30.22
N GLU A 310 13.63 4.23 -30.21
CA GLU A 310 13.93 2.85 -29.80
C GLU A 310 13.56 2.60 -28.32
N LEU A 311 13.97 3.49 -27.42
CA LEU A 311 13.62 3.45 -25.99
C LEU A 311 12.10 3.47 -25.77
N SER A 312 11.38 4.32 -26.50
CA SER A 312 9.92 4.39 -26.42
C SER A 312 9.24 3.09 -26.87
N ALA A 313 9.75 2.43 -27.91
CA ALA A 313 9.21 1.15 -28.37
C ALA A 313 9.46 0.03 -27.33
N TYR A 314 10.64 -0.02 -26.72
CA TYR A 314 10.92 -0.97 -25.64
C TYR A 314 10.07 -0.70 -24.40
N LYS A 315 9.85 0.57 -24.04
CA LYS A 315 8.93 0.95 -22.96
C LYS A 315 7.54 0.36 -23.19
N GLU A 316 6.96 0.53 -24.37
CA GLU A 316 5.63 -0.01 -24.70
C GLU A 316 5.58 -1.54 -24.54
N LYS A 317 6.61 -2.23 -25.04
CA LYS A 317 6.74 -3.69 -24.89
C LYS A 317 6.85 -4.10 -23.41
N LEU A 318 7.63 -3.39 -22.60
CA LEU A 318 7.76 -3.64 -21.17
C LEU A 318 6.45 -3.40 -20.43
N VAL A 319 5.68 -2.37 -20.80
CA VAL A 319 4.35 -2.10 -20.23
C VAL A 319 3.38 -3.25 -20.52
N GLU A 320 3.37 -3.79 -21.74
CA GLU A 320 2.54 -4.94 -22.11
C GLU A 320 2.89 -6.18 -21.28
N VAL A 321 4.18 -6.51 -21.19
CA VAL A 321 4.65 -7.64 -20.39
C VAL A 321 4.30 -7.46 -18.92
N LYS A 322 4.54 -6.27 -18.38
CA LYS A 322 4.22 -5.92 -16.99
C LYS A 322 2.73 -6.11 -16.71
N ASN A 323 1.83 -5.58 -17.54
CA ASN A 323 0.38 -5.73 -17.37
C ASN A 323 -0.05 -7.21 -17.37
N THR A 324 0.60 -8.03 -18.20
CA THR A 324 0.36 -9.48 -18.23
C THR A 324 0.77 -10.14 -16.92
N PHE A 325 1.98 -9.85 -16.41
CA PHE A 325 2.45 -10.35 -15.12
C PHE A 325 1.58 -9.87 -13.95
N GLU A 326 1.07 -8.63 -13.98
CA GLU A 326 0.13 -8.14 -12.98
C GLU A 326 -1.21 -8.86 -12.98
N GLY A 327 -1.74 -9.15 -14.17
CA GLY A 327 -2.99 -9.90 -14.34
C GLY A 327 -2.87 -11.31 -13.76
N GLU A 328 -1.81 -12.03 -14.11
CA GLU A 328 -1.55 -13.39 -13.62
C GLU A 328 -1.23 -13.41 -12.12
N GLY A 329 -0.45 -12.44 -11.64
CA GLY A 329 -0.24 -12.24 -10.20
C GLY A 329 -1.53 -11.92 -9.44
N GLY A 330 -2.50 -11.26 -10.08
CA GLY A 330 -3.83 -11.03 -9.53
C GLY A 330 -4.63 -12.31 -9.36
N LYS A 331 -4.66 -13.16 -10.40
CA LYS A 331 -5.31 -14.48 -10.36
C LYS A 331 -4.70 -15.37 -9.29
N PHE A 332 -3.36 -15.37 -9.21
CA PHE A 332 -2.63 -16.12 -8.19
C PHE A 332 -3.04 -15.70 -6.77
N ARG A 333 -3.04 -14.39 -6.46
CA ARG A 333 -3.47 -13.89 -5.15
C ARG A 333 -4.91 -14.29 -4.80
N ASN A 334 -5.85 -14.18 -5.74
CA ASN A 334 -7.24 -14.55 -5.50
C ASN A 334 -7.36 -16.03 -5.09
N ILE A 335 -6.63 -16.91 -5.76
CA ILE A 335 -6.66 -18.34 -5.39
C ILE A 335 -5.91 -18.59 -4.07
N MET A 336 -4.85 -17.84 -3.76
CA MET A 336 -4.22 -17.93 -2.44
C MET A 336 -5.17 -17.51 -1.30
N GLU A 337 -6.01 -16.51 -1.51
CA GLU A 337 -7.08 -16.15 -0.57
C GLU A 337 -8.14 -17.26 -0.45
N VAL A 338 -8.45 -17.95 -1.55
CA VAL A 338 -9.34 -19.12 -1.53
C VAL A 338 -8.71 -20.25 -0.72
N LEU A 339 -7.43 -20.56 -0.94
CA LEU A 339 -6.69 -21.58 -0.21
C LEU A 339 -6.71 -21.29 1.30
N GLU A 340 -6.44 -20.04 1.70
CA GLU A 340 -6.51 -19.61 3.10
C GLU A 340 -7.91 -19.77 3.71
N ARG A 341 -8.97 -19.34 2.99
CA ARG A 341 -10.36 -19.56 3.44
C ARG A 341 -10.70 -21.05 3.57
N CYS A 342 -10.18 -21.86 2.66
CA CYS A 342 -10.45 -23.28 2.60
C CYS A 342 -9.72 -24.10 3.67
N GLN A 343 -8.58 -23.60 4.16
CA GLN A 343 -7.92 -24.20 5.31
C GLN A 343 -8.86 -24.25 6.52
N GLN A 344 -9.57 -23.15 6.82
CA GLN A 344 -10.51 -23.08 7.95
C GLN A 344 -11.75 -23.99 7.82
N ARG A 345 -12.11 -24.41 6.60
CA ARG A 345 -13.31 -25.21 6.32
C ARG A 345 -13.03 -26.69 6.08
N GLY A 346 -11.75 -27.09 6.07
CA GLY A 346 -11.32 -28.42 5.69
C GLY A 346 -10.87 -28.48 4.22
N LEU A 347 -9.55 -28.46 4.02
CA LEU A 347 -8.93 -28.67 2.73
C LEU A 347 -8.77 -30.18 2.48
N LEU A 348 -9.33 -30.67 1.38
CA LEU A 348 -9.32 -32.07 0.97
C LEU A 348 -8.23 -32.31 -0.07
N THR A 349 -7.48 -33.39 0.09
CA THR A 349 -6.67 -33.99 -0.98
C THR A 349 -7.57 -34.55 -2.08
N ARG A 350 -6.99 -34.88 -3.24
CA ARG A 350 -7.74 -35.50 -4.33
C ARG A 350 -8.46 -36.78 -3.91
N ALA A 351 -7.81 -37.63 -3.10
CA ALA A 351 -8.42 -38.88 -2.63
C ALA A 351 -9.65 -38.60 -1.73
N GLU A 352 -9.48 -37.74 -0.73
CA GLU A 352 -10.55 -37.35 0.20
C GLU A 352 -11.73 -36.67 -0.52
N TYR A 353 -11.45 -35.87 -1.55
CA TYR A 353 -12.49 -35.29 -2.39
C TYR A 353 -13.35 -36.35 -3.07
N TYR A 354 -12.74 -37.35 -3.73
CA TYR A 354 -13.50 -38.40 -4.39
C TYR A 354 -14.28 -39.27 -3.40
N ASP A 355 -13.72 -39.53 -2.22
CA ASP A 355 -14.40 -40.26 -1.15
C ASP A 355 -15.63 -39.48 -0.62
N SER A 356 -15.50 -38.16 -0.51
CA SER A 356 -16.58 -37.25 -0.11
C SER A 356 -17.67 -37.16 -1.18
N VAL A 357 -17.30 -37.09 -2.46
CA VAL A 357 -18.27 -37.13 -3.58
C VAL A 357 -19.03 -38.45 -3.59
N ALA A 358 -18.33 -39.59 -3.49
CA ALA A 358 -18.95 -40.91 -3.45
C ALA A 358 -19.91 -41.05 -2.26
N PHE A 359 -19.57 -40.50 -1.09
CA PHE A 359 -20.46 -40.48 0.07
C PHE A 359 -21.76 -39.73 -0.22
N ILE A 360 -21.68 -38.54 -0.82
CA ILE A 360 -22.86 -37.72 -1.12
C ILE A 360 -23.74 -38.37 -2.18
N GLU A 361 -23.13 -38.97 -3.22
CA GLU A 361 -23.85 -39.72 -4.24
C GLU A 361 -24.54 -40.97 -3.66
N GLU A 362 -23.89 -41.69 -2.73
CA GLU A 362 -24.49 -42.81 -1.99
C GLU A 362 -25.73 -42.40 -1.19
N GLN A 363 -25.75 -41.17 -0.65
CA GLN A 363 -26.91 -40.61 0.05
C GLN A 363 -27.98 -40.03 -0.88
N GLY A 364 -27.85 -40.20 -2.20
CA GLY A 364 -28.78 -39.65 -3.20
C GLY A 364 -28.64 -38.15 -3.43
N GLY A 365 -27.51 -37.56 -3.01
CA GLY A 365 -27.19 -36.16 -3.24
C GLY A 365 -26.48 -35.90 -4.57
N THR A 366 -26.31 -34.62 -4.91
CA THR A 366 -25.61 -34.13 -6.10
C THR A 366 -24.42 -33.27 -5.70
N THR A 367 -23.35 -33.28 -6.51
CA THR A 367 -22.17 -32.46 -6.27
C THR A 367 -21.82 -31.61 -7.49
N GLU A 368 -21.32 -30.40 -7.24
CA GLU A 368 -20.86 -29.48 -8.27
C GLU A 368 -19.41 -29.08 -8.00
N LEU A 369 -18.59 -28.99 -9.04
CA LEU A 369 -17.18 -28.63 -8.94
C LEU A 369 -16.89 -27.33 -9.69
N ILE A 370 -16.53 -26.28 -8.95
CA ILE A 370 -15.96 -25.06 -9.51
C ILE A 370 -14.50 -25.34 -9.88
N LYS A 371 -14.27 -25.52 -11.18
CA LYS A 371 -12.93 -25.73 -11.74
C LYS A 371 -12.12 -24.44 -11.71
N SER A 372 -10.82 -24.57 -11.47
CA SER A 372 -9.91 -23.45 -11.64
C SER A 372 -9.75 -23.09 -13.12
N HIS A 373 -9.36 -21.86 -13.39
CA HIS A 373 -8.98 -21.39 -14.73
C HIS A 373 -7.80 -22.17 -15.33
N LEU A 374 -6.99 -22.80 -14.49
CA LEU A 374 -5.94 -23.74 -14.90
C LEU A 374 -6.42 -25.16 -14.60
N PRO A 375 -6.46 -26.06 -15.60
CA PRO A 375 -6.94 -27.42 -15.40
C PRO A 375 -5.99 -28.18 -14.47
N ALA A 376 -6.54 -28.82 -13.44
CA ALA A 376 -5.76 -29.72 -12.58
C ALA A 376 -5.18 -30.90 -13.40
N LYS A 377 -3.92 -31.23 -13.14
CA LYS A 377 -3.26 -32.44 -13.67
C LYS A 377 -3.12 -33.49 -12.56
N ASP A 378 -2.45 -34.60 -12.87
CA ASP A 378 -2.03 -35.55 -11.85
C ASP A 378 -0.88 -34.97 -11.01
N ASP A 379 -1.22 -34.20 -9.97
CA ASP A 379 -0.28 -33.49 -9.10
C ASP A 379 -0.79 -33.56 -7.64
N PRO A 380 0.05 -33.97 -6.67
CA PRO A 380 -0.31 -34.02 -5.25
C PRO A 380 -0.64 -32.64 -4.64
N LEU A 381 -0.30 -31.55 -5.32
CA LEU A 381 -0.60 -30.17 -4.91
C LEU A 381 -1.96 -29.66 -5.44
N VAL A 382 -2.86 -30.56 -5.83
CA VAL A 382 -4.25 -30.24 -6.16
C VAL A 382 -5.14 -30.54 -4.97
N PHE A 383 -5.78 -29.49 -4.46
CA PHE A 383 -6.67 -29.56 -3.30
C PHE A 383 -8.10 -29.20 -3.68
N TYR A 384 -9.04 -29.62 -2.83
CA TYR A 384 -10.45 -29.36 -2.96
C TYR A 384 -11.02 -28.83 -1.65
N CYS A 385 -12.13 -28.11 -1.71
CA CYS A 385 -12.72 -27.51 -0.53
C CYS A 385 -14.21 -27.29 -0.72
N ALA A 386 -14.99 -27.62 0.31
CA ALA A 386 -16.42 -27.46 0.35
C ALA A 386 -16.78 -25.99 0.64
N ILE A 387 -17.50 -25.34 -0.29
CA ILE A 387 -17.77 -23.89 -0.19
C ILE A 387 -19.24 -23.52 -0.04
N GLY A 388 -20.16 -24.45 -0.31
CA GLY A 388 -21.61 -24.27 -0.16
C GLY A 388 -22.41 -25.51 -0.56
N GLY A 389 -23.74 -25.43 -0.49
CA GLY A 389 -24.66 -26.54 -0.76
C GLY A 389 -25.64 -26.77 0.40
N THR A 390 -26.72 -27.49 0.14
CA THR A 390 -27.80 -27.76 1.12
C THR A 390 -27.36 -28.69 2.26
N ILE A 391 -26.21 -29.34 2.15
CA ILE A 391 -25.66 -30.15 3.25
C ILE A 391 -25.29 -29.30 4.47
N PHE A 392 -25.03 -28.00 4.29
CA PHE A 392 -24.80 -27.05 5.38
C PHE A 392 -26.10 -26.46 5.95
N ASP A 393 -27.22 -26.64 5.24
CA ASP A 393 -28.53 -26.06 5.57
C ASP A 393 -29.44 -27.03 6.32
N TYR A 394 -29.07 -28.32 6.42
CA TYR A 394 -29.84 -29.27 7.23
C TYR A 394 -29.70 -28.94 8.72
N PRO A 395 -30.77 -28.53 9.42
CA PRO A 395 -30.77 -28.67 10.86
C PRO A 395 -30.82 -30.18 11.12
N TYR A 396 -29.70 -30.75 11.53
CA TYR A 396 -29.74 -32.00 12.28
C TYR A 396 -30.50 -31.68 13.57
N THR A 397 -31.83 -31.82 13.56
CA THR A 397 -32.53 -32.21 14.78
C THR A 397 -32.11 -33.65 14.99
N PRO A 398 -31.25 -33.96 15.98
CA PRO A 398 -31.12 -35.34 16.39
C PRO A 398 -32.55 -35.82 16.64
N GLU A 399 -32.91 -37.01 16.16
CA GLU A 399 -34.07 -37.71 16.75
C GLU A 399 -33.88 -37.60 18.26
N GLU A 400 -34.92 -37.16 18.99
CA GLU A 400 -34.84 -36.99 20.44
C GLU A 400 -34.39 -38.32 21.03
N ILE A 401 -33.08 -38.42 21.31
CA ILE A 401 -32.46 -39.57 21.94
C ILE A 401 -33.18 -39.69 23.27
N SER A 402 -33.79 -40.85 23.52
CA SER A 402 -34.50 -41.04 24.79
C SER A 402 -33.51 -40.80 25.93
N PRO A 403 -33.95 -40.25 27.09
CA PRO A 403 -33.05 -40.03 28.23
C PRO A 403 -32.25 -41.29 28.61
N GLU A 404 -32.83 -42.47 28.38
CA GLU A 404 -32.21 -43.79 28.59
C GLU A 404 -31.12 -44.12 27.55
N GLU A 405 -31.27 -43.73 26.28
CA GLU A 405 -30.23 -43.86 25.25
C GLU A 405 -29.11 -42.83 25.43
N LEU A 406 -29.41 -41.66 26.02
CA LEU A 406 -28.43 -40.63 26.35
C LEU A 406 -27.56 -41.06 27.54
N GLU A 407 -28.15 -41.64 28.59
CA GLU A 407 -27.41 -42.25 29.70
C GLU A 407 -26.57 -43.45 29.22
N LEU A 408 -27.10 -44.27 28.31
CA LEU A 408 -26.33 -45.37 27.72
C LEU A 408 -25.16 -44.86 26.87
N ALA A 409 -25.35 -43.79 26.09
CA ALA A 409 -24.28 -43.18 25.31
C ALA A 409 -23.21 -42.50 26.19
N GLU A 410 -23.61 -41.86 27.29
CA GLU A 410 -22.70 -41.25 28.26
C GLU A 410 -21.90 -42.30 29.06
N GLU A 411 -22.46 -43.49 29.31
CA GLU A 411 -21.76 -44.60 29.96
C GLU A 411 -20.74 -45.30 29.02
N PHE A 412 -20.91 -45.17 27.69
CA PHE A 412 -19.97 -45.68 26.68
C PHE A 412 -18.94 -44.64 26.19
N LEU A 413 -19.09 -43.37 26.54
CA LEU A 413 -18.16 -42.28 26.19
C LEU A 413 -17.18 -42.03 27.34
N GLU A 414 -16.27 -42.97 27.58
CA GLU A 414 -14.96 -42.57 28.08
C GLU A 414 -14.39 -41.55 27.06
N PRO A 415 -13.89 -40.37 27.47
CA PRO A 415 -13.17 -39.52 26.56
C PRO A 415 -11.95 -40.33 26.13
N ALA A 416 -11.99 -40.88 24.91
CA ALA A 416 -10.82 -41.41 24.28
C ALA A 416 -9.83 -40.25 24.23
N VAL A 417 -8.88 -40.24 25.17
CA VAL A 417 -7.71 -39.38 25.09
C VAL A 417 -6.94 -39.94 23.91
N GLU A 418 -7.27 -39.50 22.70
CA GLU A 418 -6.49 -39.82 21.51
C GLU A 418 -5.06 -39.35 21.82
N GLU A 419 -4.13 -40.31 21.93
CA GLU A 419 -2.73 -39.96 22.17
C GLU A 419 -2.26 -39.02 21.05
N PRO A 420 -1.59 -37.91 21.37
CA PRO A 420 -1.14 -36.96 20.35
C PRO A 420 -0.19 -37.66 19.38
N LEU A 421 -0.46 -37.50 18.08
CA LEU A 421 0.33 -38.08 17.00
C LEU A 421 1.75 -37.51 17.02
N SER A 422 2.72 -38.27 16.51
CA SER A 422 4.06 -37.78 16.25
C SER A 422 4.15 -37.27 14.81
N CYS A 423 4.44 -35.99 14.65
CA CYS A 423 4.59 -35.24 13.40
C CYS A 423 6.06 -34.86 13.17
N PRO A 424 6.95 -35.83 12.87
CA PRO A 424 8.37 -35.56 12.74
C PRO A 424 8.74 -34.78 11.46
N ILE A 425 7.86 -34.74 10.47
CA ILE A 425 8.13 -34.17 9.14
C ILE A 425 7.27 -32.93 8.90
N VAL A 426 7.93 -31.80 8.67
CA VAL A 426 7.29 -30.56 8.21
C VAL A 426 7.54 -30.35 6.72
N ILE A 427 6.47 -30.10 5.98
CA ILE A 427 6.46 -29.80 4.54
C ILE A 427 6.22 -28.29 4.37
N PRO A 428 7.27 -27.50 4.01
CA PRO A 428 7.26 -26.04 4.07
C PRO A 428 6.66 -25.39 2.80
N LEU A 429 5.41 -25.76 2.45
CA LEU A 429 4.73 -25.21 1.28
C LEU A 429 4.46 -23.70 1.44
N GLY A 430 4.20 -23.24 2.66
CA GLY A 430 3.99 -21.84 2.95
C GLY A 430 5.20 -20.96 2.68
N GLU A 431 6.37 -21.39 3.17
CA GLU A 431 7.64 -20.68 2.92
C GLU A 431 7.97 -20.63 1.44
N LEU A 432 7.71 -21.71 0.69
CA LEU A 432 7.88 -21.72 -0.77
C LEU A 432 6.99 -20.65 -1.42
N ILE A 433 5.68 -20.69 -1.15
CA ILE A 433 4.72 -19.83 -1.84
C ILE A 433 4.90 -18.36 -1.46
N MET A 434 4.99 -18.05 -0.17
CA MET A 434 5.03 -16.68 0.32
C MET A 434 6.42 -16.05 0.18
N ASP A 435 7.45 -16.74 0.67
CA ASP A 435 8.79 -16.14 0.83
C ASP A 435 9.68 -16.31 -0.40
N GLN A 436 9.40 -17.32 -1.22
CA GLN A 436 10.21 -17.58 -2.42
C GLN A 436 9.49 -17.15 -3.69
N VAL A 437 8.28 -17.61 -3.95
CA VAL A 437 7.66 -17.40 -5.27
C VAL A 437 6.88 -16.08 -5.35
N SER A 438 6.06 -15.78 -4.35
CA SER A 438 5.23 -14.56 -4.35
C SER A 438 6.07 -13.30 -4.14
N ALA A 439 7.06 -13.36 -3.26
CA ALA A 439 7.99 -12.27 -3.00
C ALA A 439 8.73 -11.87 -4.28
N ILE A 440 9.32 -12.82 -5.00
CA ILE A 440 10.04 -12.53 -6.24
C ILE A 440 9.09 -11.99 -7.31
N SER A 441 7.85 -12.51 -7.39
CA SER A 441 6.90 -12.04 -8.40
C SER A 441 6.54 -10.58 -8.19
N TYR A 442 6.39 -10.21 -6.93
CA TYR A 442 6.16 -8.84 -6.54
C TYR A 442 7.36 -7.94 -6.85
N GLU A 443 8.57 -8.41 -6.54
CA GLU A 443 9.83 -7.72 -6.79
C GLU A 443 10.08 -7.49 -8.28
N THR A 444 10.00 -8.55 -9.09
CA THR A 444 10.10 -8.50 -10.56
C THR A 444 9.10 -7.51 -11.17
N ASN A 445 7.83 -7.58 -10.77
CA ASN A 445 6.82 -6.65 -11.28
C ASN A 445 7.15 -5.20 -10.94
N SER A 446 7.68 -4.96 -9.74
CA SER A 446 8.11 -3.63 -9.37
C SER A 446 9.38 -3.19 -10.08
N GLY A 447 10.35 -4.07 -10.29
CA GLY A 447 11.54 -3.78 -11.08
C GLY A 447 11.15 -3.33 -12.48
N LEU A 448 10.18 -4.00 -13.10
CA LEU A 448 9.63 -3.60 -14.39
C LEU A 448 8.99 -2.21 -14.35
N GLU A 449 8.23 -1.88 -13.29
CA GLU A 449 7.67 -0.53 -13.13
C GLU A 449 8.73 0.55 -12.97
N GLU A 450 9.77 0.28 -12.19
CA GLU A 450 10.87 1.21 -12.00
C GLU A 450 11.69 1.38 -13.28
N LEU A 451 11.92 0.29 -14.01
CA LEU A 451 12.59 0.30 -15.30
C LEU A 451 11.83 1.19 -16.29
N ILE A 452 10.51 1.01 -16.40
CA ILE A 452 9.63 1.85 -17.23
C ILE A 452 9.71 3.32 -16.81
N TYR A 453 9.71 3.58 -15.50
CA TYR A 453 9.82 4.93 -14.96
C TYR A 453 11.15 5.61 -15.34
N TYR A 454 12.28 4.92 -15.21
CA TYR A 454 13.57 5.51 -15.57
C TYR A 454 13.72 5.69 -17.09
N ILE A 455 13.16 4.80 -17.90
CA ILE A 455 13.08 5.00 -19.37
C ILE A 455 12.31 6.30 -19.68
N ASP A 456 11.16 6.53 -19.02
CA ASP A 456 10.40 7.78 -19.18
C ASP A 456 11.19 9.02 -18.78
N LYS A 457 11.99 8.92 -17.71
CA LYS A 457 12.83 10.04 -17.27
C LYS A 457 13.96 10.31 -18.25
N ILE A 458 14.60 9.30 -18.82
CA ILE A 458 15.60 9.49 -19.89
C ILE A 458 14.96 10.16 -21.11
N LEU A 459 13.81 9.69 -21.57
CA LEU A 459 13.10 10.29 -22.71
C LEU A 459 12.80 11.78 -22.49
N ALA A 460 12.38 12.14 -21.27
CA ALA A 460 12.14 13.52 -20.89
C ALA A 460 13.44 14.35 -20.88
N GLU A 461 14.54 13.85 -20.33
CA GLU A 461 15.83 14.56 -20.33
C GLU A 461 16.43 14.69 -21.74
N LEU A 462 16.27 13.71 -22.62
CA LEU A 462 16.70 13.81 -24.03
C LEU A 462 15.93 14.89 -24.79
N THR A 463 14.62 14.99 -24.53
CA THR A 463 13.77 16.05 -25.09
C THR A 463 14.23 17.42 -24.58
N LYS A 464 14.45 17.53 -23.26
CA LYS A 464 14.97 18.74 -22.61
C LYS A 464 16.35 19.13 -23.15
N MET A 465 17.24 18.16 -23.36
CA MET A 465 18.55 18.39 -23.94
C MET A 465 18.42 19.01 -25.34
N THR A 466 17.54 18.46 -26.18
CA THR A 466 17.27 19.01 -27.53
C THR A 466 16.77 20.45 -27.46
N GLU A 467 15.87 20.76 -26.52
CA GLU A 467 15.37 22.12 -26.28
C GLU A 467 16.49 23.07 -25.83
N LEU A 468 17.32 22.67 -24.86
CA LEU A 468 18.45 23.49 -24.39
C LEU A 468 19.46 23.78 -25.50
N ILE A 469 19.75 22.80 -26.35
CA ILE A 469 20.69 22.96 -27.47
C ILE A 469 20.10 23.86 -28.55
N SER A 470 18.77 23.86 -28.75
CA SER A 470 18.11 24.79 -29.69
C SER A 470 18.25 26.26 -29.29
N GLN A 471 18.50 26.52 -28.00
CA GLN A 471 18.75 27.86 -27.48
C GLN A 471 20.19 28.35 -27.74
N CYS A 472 21.08 27.48 -28.23
CA CYS A 472 22.44 27.83 -28.64
C CYS A 472 22.45 28.64 -29.94
N ASN A 473 22.10 29.93 -29.85
CA ASN A 473 21.98 30.83 -31.00
C ASN A 473 22.31 32.29 -30.60
N GLU A 474 22.31 33.18 -31.59
CA GLU A 474 22.70 34.58 -31.46
C GLU A 474 21.82 35.40 -30.52
N SER A 475 20.60 34.95 -30.20
CA SER A 475 19.69 35.66 -29.29
C SER A 475 20.19 35.72 -27.84
N ARG A 476 21.11 34.83 -27.47
CA ARG A 476 21.75 34.81 -26.13
C ARG A 476 23.05 35.62 -26.09
N CYS A 477 23.49 36.17 -27.22
CA CYS A 477 24.69 36.99 -27.32
C CYS A 477 24.35 38.47 -27.14
N ASN A 478 25.23 39.19 -26.44
CA ASN A 478 25.15 40.64 -26.28
C ASN A 478 26.04 41.34 -27.30
N VAL A 479 25.50 42.37 -27.95
CA VAL A 479 26.26 43.21 -28.88
C VAL A 479 26.87 44.41 -28.14
N SER A 480 28.15 44.65 -28.40
CA SER A 480 28.88 45.84 -27.99
C SER A 480 29.20 46.66 -29.22
N CYS A 481 28.74 47.92 -29.23
CA CYS A 481 29.01 48.84 -30.32
C CYS A 481 29.86 50.01 -29.83
N ALA A 482 30.91 50.33 -30.59
CA ALA A 482 31.79 51.47 -30.37
C ALA A 482 31.63 52.50 -31.49
N CYS A 483 31.42 53.76 -31.10
CA CYS A 483 31.43 54.92 -31.97
C CYS A 483 32.83 55.53 -31.94
N ILE A 484 33.57 55.48 -33.05
CA ILE A 484 34.82 56.23 -33.17
C ILE A 484 34.44 57.71 -33.32
N PRO A 485 34.74 58.59 -32.34
CA PRO A 485 34.21 59.94 -32.30
C PRO A 485 34.69 60.74 -33.50
N ASN A 486 33.78 61.47 -34.13
CA ASN A 486 34.14 62.41 -35.17
C ASN A 486 34.66 63.72 -34.56
N PRO A 487 35.94 64.07 -34.73
CA PRO A 487 36.51 65.29 -34.13
C PRO A 487 35.86 66.58 -34.67
N CYS A 488 35.12 66.50 -35.79
CA CYS A 488 34.42 67.63 -36.39
C CYS A 488 32.97 67.80 -35.88
N PHE A 489 32.49 66.91 -35.01
CA PHE A 489 31.11 66.89 -34.49
C PHE A 489 31.11 67.14 -32.97
N GLU A 490 30.56 68.28 -32.52
CA GLU A 490 30.55 68.64 -31.10
C GLU A 490 29.21 68.27 -30.43
N PRO A 491 29.21 67.45 -29.36
CA PRO A 491 27.98 67.06 -28.67
C PRO A 491 27.35 68.26 -27.96
N ALA A 492 26.02 68.37 -27.97
CA ALA A 492 25.25 69.54 -27.52
C ALA A 492 25.46 69.96 -26.05
N CYS A 493 26.22 69.22 -25.25
CA CYS A 493 26.42 69.45 -23.82
C CYS A 493 27.88 69.47 -23.35
N GLY A 494 28.88 69.41 -24.23
CA GLY A 494 30.31 69.49 -23.83
C GLY A 494 30.79 68.33 -22.93
N ILE A 495 30.08 67.20 -22.93
CA ILE A 495 30.37 66.01 -22.12
C ILE A 495 31.09 64.96 -23.00
N PRO A 496 32.07 64.20 -22.47
CA PRO A 496 32.74 63.12 -23.21
C PRO A 496 31.74 62.09 -23.80
N PRO A 497 32.06 61.46 -24.94
CA PRO A 497 31.13 60.69 -25.78
C PRO A 497 30.47 59.46 -25.14
N ALA A 498 30.83 59.09 -23.91
CA ALA A 498 30.28 57.92 -23.21
C ALA A 498 28.89 58.13 -22.56
N ARG A 499 28.30 59.34 -22.58
CA ARG A 499 27.02 59.65 -21.87
C ARG A 499 26.00 60.44 -22.70
N VAL A 500 25.90 60.17 -24.00
CA VAL A 500 25.12 60.99 -24.95
C VAL A 500 23.59 60.78 -24.86
N ASN A 501 23.11 59.71 -24.21
CA ASN A 501 21.68 59.31 -24.20
C ASN A 501 20.68 60.31 -23.56
N LYS A 502 21.13 61.47 -23.04
CA LYS A 502 20.29 62.51 -22.44
C LYS A 502 20.39 63.89 -23.12
N CYS A 503 21.27 64.07 -24.10
CA CYS A 503 21.45 65.36 -24.79
C CYS A 503 20.94 65.26 -26.23
N GLY A 504 20.27 66.31 -26.72
CA GLY A 504 19.79 66.38 -28.11
C GLY A 504 20.92 66.32 -29.15
N ILE A 505 20.54 66.39 -30.43
CA ILE A 505 21.44 66.29 -31.59
C ILE A 505 22.54 67.37 -31.48
N GLY A 506 23.81 66.96 -31.45
CA GLY A 506 24.99 67.83 -31.45
C GLY A 506 25.09 68.72 -32.69
N LYS A 507 25.97 69.73 -32.66
CA LYS A 507 26.13 70.69 -33.76
C LYS A 507 27.50 70.56 -34.38
N CYS A 508 27.56 70.75 -35.69
CA CYS A 508 28.80 70.92 -36.41
C CYS A 508 29.51 72.20 -35.97
N THR A 509 30.81 72.10 -35.70
CA THR A 509 31.65 73.28 -35.50
C THR A 509 31.87 73.96 -36.84
N PHE A 510 31.12 75.02 -37.12
CA PHE A 510 31.27 75.84 -38.33
C PHE A 510 32.33 76.93 -38.13
N PRO A 511 33.09 77.33 -39.17
CA PRO A 511 34.31 78.12 -39.02
C PRO A 511 34.04 79.59 -38.66
N THR A 512 34.96 80.17 -37.87
CA THR A 512 35.23 81.61 -37.92
C THR A 512 35.91 81.96 -39.27
N PRO A 513 35.78 83.20 -39.78
CA PRO A 513 35.94 83.54 -41.22
C PRO A 513 37.32 83.34 -41.88
N VAL A 514 38.32 82.76 -41.20
CA VAL A 514 39.73 82.92 -41.58
C VAL A 514 40.40 81.61 -42.05
N THR A 515 39.77 80.44 -41.94
CA THR A 515 40.31 79.19 -42.53
C THR A 515 39.20 78.24 -43.02
N PRO A 516 39.30 77.68 -44.25
CA PRO A 516 38.41 76.60 -44.67
C PRO A 516 38.84 75.32 -43.93
N ASN A 517 38.11 74.98 -42.86
CA ASN A 517 38.37 73.76 -42.11
C ASN A 517 37.84 72.55 -42.90
N LEU A 518 38.68 71.54 -43.08
CA LEU A 518 38.37 70.23 -43.69
C LEU A 518 37.09 69.60 -43.09
N CYS A 519 36.78 69.93 -41.83
CA CYS A 519 35.60 69.48 -41.11
C CYS A 519 34.23 69.78 -41.74
N TYR A 520 34.12 70.75 -42.65
CA TYR A 520 32.84 71.06 -43.32
C TYR A 520 32.29 69.87 -44.12
N PHE A 521 33.16 69.08 -44.76
CA PHE A 521 32.74 67.94 -45.58
C PHE A 521 32.56 66.64 -44.79
N PHE A 522 33.04 66.58 -43.54
CA PHE A 522 33.04 65.37 -42.71
C PHE A 522 32.08 65.43 -41.53
N CYS A 523 31.24 66.47 -41.41
CA CYS A 523 30.37 66.69 -40.23
C CYS A 523 28.98 66.02 -40.30
N ASP A 524 28.69 65.22 -41.33
CA ASP A 524 27.37 64.59 -41.51
C ASP A 524 27.03 63.47 -40.50
N SER A 525 27.97 63.10 -39.62
CA SER A 525 27.73 62.06 -38.62
C SER A 525 28.56 62.23 -37.33
N PRO A 526 27.99 61.87 -36.16
CA PRO A 526 28.69 61.91 -34.87
C PRO A 526 29.83 60.90 -34.73
N CYS A 527 29.80 59.80 -35.50
CA CYS A 527 30.85 58.79 -35.52
C CYS A 527 31.55 58.78 -36.89
N LEU A 528 32.88 58.64 -36.94
CA LEU A 528 33.60 58.36 -38.20
C LEU A 528 33.36 56.92 -38.66
N GLN A 529 33.29 56.00 -37.70
CA GLN A 529 33.05 54.58 -37.94
C GLN A 529 32.26 53.98 -36.77
N ALA A 530 31.35 53.07 -37.10
CA ALA A 530 30.69 52.19 -36.15
C ALA A 530 31.39 50.82 -36.18
N VAL A 531 31.89 50.36 -35.05
CA VAL A 531 32.50 49.02 -34.91
C VAL A 531 31.65 48.23 -33.93
N GLY A 532 31.27 47.00 -34.30
CA GLY A 532 30.45 46.11 -33.48
C GLY A 532 31.18 44.80 -33.19
N GLY A 533 31.03 44.30 -31.97
CA GLY A 533 31.46 42.97 -31.56
C GLY A 533 30.40 42.31 -30.69
N CYS A 534 30.50 41.00 -30.52
CA CYS A 534 29.55 40.19 -29.74
C CYS A 534 30.26 39.49 -28.58
N HIS A 535 29.55 39.27 -27.48
CA HIS A 535 30.09 38.63 -26.28
C HIS A 535 28.95 38.00 -25.46
N GLY A 536 29.30 37.08 -24.56
CA GLY A 536 28.35 36.40 -23.68
C GLY A 536 28.35 34.89 -23.91
N GLU A 537 27.43 34.19 -23.25
CA GLU A 537 27.32 32.73 -23.37
C GLU A 537 26.21 32.36 -24.36
N PRO A 538 26.55 31.76 -25.52
CA PRO A 538 25.55 31.44 -26.53
C PRO A 538 24.63 30.29 -26.09
N CYS A 539 25.05 29.46 -25.12
CA CYS A 539 24.33 28.26 -24.67
C CYS A 539 24.02 28.29 -23.16
N PRO A 540 22.91 27.67 -22.71
CA PRO A 540 22.62 27.43 -21.29
C PRO A 540 23.51 26.32 -20.68
N ARG A 541 24.80 26.63 -20.44
CA ARG A 541 25.83 25.64 -20.04
C ARG A 541 25.53 24.93 -18.73
N GLN A 542 24.98 25.63 -17.74
CA GLN A 542 24.63 25.04 -16.45
C GLN A 542 23.51 24.01 -16.61
N GLU A 543 22.40 24.39 -17.25
CA GLU A 543 21.27 23.47 -17.44
C GLU A 543 21.63 22.27 -18.31
N ILE A 544 22.49 22.45 -19.32
CA ILE A 544 23.05 21.36 -20.14
C ILE A 544 23.84 20.40 -19.26
N THR A 545 24.74 20.93 -18.42
CA THR A 545 25.57 20.11 -17.51
C THR A 545 24.73 19.29 -16.55
N GLU A 546 23.75 19.91 -15.89
CA GLU A 546 22.85 19.20 -14.99
C GLU A 546 22.01 18.13 -15.72
N THR A 547 21.62 18.39 -16.97
CA THR A 547 20.85 17.43 -17.80
C THR A 547 21.70 16.20 -18.17
N VAL A 548 22.98 16.38 -18.51
CA VAL A 548 23.89 15.25 -18.77
C VAL A 548 24.06 14.37 -17.55
N GLU A 549 24.26 14.95 -16.36
CA GLU A 549 24.39 14.17 -15.12
C GLU A 549 23.10 13.41 -14.78
N ARG A 550 21.92 14.01 -15.01
CA ARG A 550 20.64 13.30 -14.82
C ARG A 550 20.48 12.13 -15.80
N ILE A 551 20.84 12.30 -17.07
CA ILE A 551 20.83 11.20 -18.06
C ILE A 551 21.70 10.05 -17.57
N LYS A 552 22.93 10.34 -17.12
CA LYS A 552 23.85 9.35 -16.58
C LYS A 552 23.26 8.59 -15.39
N ILE A 553 22.70 9.30 -14.41
CA ILE A 553 22.09 8.68 -13.24
C ILE A 553 20.97 7.72 -13.63
N TYR A 554 20.07 8.13 -14.53
CA TYR A 554 18.97 7.26 -14.94
C TYR A 554 19.45 6.07 -15.77
N GLU A 555 20.46 6.26 -16.62
CA GLU A 555 21.05 5.17 -17.41
C GLU A 555 21.70 4.13 -16.48
N ASP A 556 22.48 4.56 -15.49
CA ASP A 556 23.10 3.66 -14.51
C ASP A 556 22.03 2.89 -13.68
N GLU A 557 20.92 3.53 -13.31
CA GLU A 557 19.81 2.86 -12.62
C GLU A 557 19.07 1.85 -13.50
N ILE A 558 18.93 2.13 -14.80
CA ILE A 558 18.36 1.17 -15.77
C ILE A 558 19.20 -0.09 -15.81
N PHE A 559 20.53 0.02 -15.94
CA PHE A 559 21.41 -1.17 -15.99
C PHE A 559 21.33 -2.00 -14.70
N LYS A 560 21.32 -1.36 -13.53
CA LYS A 560 21.15 -2.06 -12.24
C LYS A 560 19.82 -2.83 -12.18
N LEU A 561 18.73 -2.21 -12.62
CA LEU A 561 17.42 -2.84 -12.63
C LEU A 561 17.34 -4.00 -13.62
N LEU A 562 18.00 -3.88 -14.78
CA LEU A 562 18.06 -4.97 -15.75
C LEU A 562 18.74 -6.21 -15.15
N ASP A 563 19.90 -6.04 -14.51
CA ASP A 563 20.61 -7.13 -13.84
C ASP A 563 19.77 -7.74 -12.72
N TRP A 564 19.13 -6.90 -11.93
CA TRP A 564 18.27 -7.34 -10.84
C TRP A 564 17.08 -8.18 -11.33
N ILE A 565 16.31 -7.68 -12.31
CA ILE A 565 15.13 -8.38 -12.85
C ILE A 565 15.55 -9.70 -13.54
N LYS A 566 16.68 -9.72 -14.25
CA LYS A 566 17.22 -10.96 -14.83
C LYS A 566 17.55 -11.99 -13.74
N GLY A 567 18.17 -11.56 -12.64
CA GLY A 567 18.47 -12.40 -11.48
C GLY A 567 17.22 -12.98 -10.81
N ASP A 568 16.19 -12.16 -10.60
CA ASP A 568 14.91 -12.63 -10.06
C ASP A 568 14.28 -13.77 -10.89
N ILE A 569 14.33 -13.65 -12.21
CA ILE A 569 13.81 -14.69 -13.12
C ILE A 569 14.61 -15.99 -12.97
N GLU A 570 15.93 -15.89 -12.80
CA GLU A 570 16.81 -17.06 -12.58
C GLU A 570 16.56 -17.70 -11.21
N ASP A 571 16.41 -16.90 -10.15
CA ASP A 571 16.09 -17.36 -8.79
C ASP A 571 14.79 -18.18 -8.77
N VAL A 572 13.76 -17.73 -9.48
CA VAL A 572 12.48 -18.47 -9.54
C VAL A 572 12.63 -19.76 -10.33
N GLN A 573 13.34 -19.72 -11.45
CA GLN A 573 13.64 -20.93 -12.22
C GLN A 573 14.38 -21.94 -11.35
N LEU A 574 15.32 -21.50 -10.52
CA LEU A 574 16.01 -22.35 -9.54
C LEU A 574 15.01 -23.00 -8.57
N VAL A 575 14.13 -22.21 -7.94
CA VAL A 575 13.13 -22.68 -6.96
C VAL A 575 12.10 -23.65 -7.55
N LEU A 576 11.74 -23.48 -8.83
CA LEU A 576 10.75 -24.32 -9.52
C LEU A 576 11.37 -25.56 -10.18
N GLU A 577 12.63 -25.50 -10.63
CA GLU A 577 13.21 -26.51 -11.51
C GLU A 577 14.39 -27.29 -10.92
N THR A 578 15.13 -26.74 -9.97
CA THR A 578 16.40 -27.34 -9.52
C THR A 578 16.33 -28.03 -8.17
N LYS A 579 17.17 -29.07 -8.05
CA LYS A 579 17.31 -29.96 -6.90
C LYS A 579 18.61 -29.61 -6.18
N GLU A 580 18.72 -28.42 -5.61
CA GLU A 580 19.87 -28.07 -4.75
C GLU A 580 19.66 -28.66 -3.34
N GLU A 581 20.67 -29.37 -2.86
CA GLU A 581 20.60 -30.13 -1.62
C GLU A 581 20.49 -29.18 -0.40
N GLY A 582 19.32 -29.16 0.25
CA GLY A 582 19.05 -28.33 1.43
C GLY A 582 18.26 -27.03 1.17
N GLN A 583 17.85 -26.77 -0.07
CA GLN A 583 16.98 -25.65 -0.43
C GLN A 583 15.53 -26.11 -0.62
N ILE A 584 14.56 -25.26 -0.27
CA ILE A 584 13.14 -25.56 -0.50
C ILE A 584 12.87 -25.44 -2.00
N ASP A 585 12.38 -26.51 -2.63
CA ASP A 585 11.97 -26.53 -4.04
C ASP A 585 10.58 -27.18 -4.23
N LEU A 586 9.91 -26.86 -5.34
CA LEU A 586 8.55 -27.34 -5.63
C LEU A 586 8.48 -28.86 -5.83
N ASN A 587 9.51 -29.47 -6.45
CA ASN A 587 9.53 -30.90 -6.72
C ASN A 587 9.85 -31.71 -5.45
N GLY A 588 10.69 -31.18 -4.56
CA GLY A 588 10.90 -31.69 -3.21
C GLY A 588 9.61 -31.75 -2.42
N ILE A 589 8.85 -30.66 -2.38
CA ILE A 589 7.54 -30.62 -1.70
C ILE A 589 6.56 -31.63 -2.30
N ARG A 590 6.46 -31.74 -3.63
CA ARG A 590 5.63 -32.77 -4.28
C ARG A 590 6.02 -34.18 -3.84
N ALA A 591 7.32 -34.46 -3.82
CA ALA A 591 7.84 -35.76 -3.41
C ALA A 591 7.54 -36.05 -1.94
N ASP A 592 7.66 -35.06 -1.05
CA ASP A 592 7.40 -35.24 0.38
C ASP A 592 5.91 -35.48 0.68
N ILE A 593 5.01 -34.76 0.00
CA ILE A 593 3.56 -35.01 0.10
C ILE A 593 3.22 -36.40 -0.46
N GLN A 594 3.75 -36.76 -1.62
CA GLN A 594 3.54 -38.09 -2.22
C GLN A 594 4.05 -39.20 -1.30
N THR A 595 5.24 -39.05 -0.72
CA THR A 595 5.80 -39.98 0.27
C THR A 595 4.84 -40.12 1.46
N CYS A 596 4.38 -39.00 2.03
CA CYS A 596 3.44 -39.02 3.15
C CYS A 596 2.14 -39.78 2.81
N LEU A 597 1.54 -39.46 1.66
CA LEU A 597 0.31 -40.12 1.20
C LEU A 597 0.53 -41.61 0.91
N SER A 598 1.70 -41.99 0.40
CA SER A 598 2.05 -43.39 0.12
C SER A 598 2.25 -44.26 1.36
N LEU A 599 2.62 -43.63 2.48
CA LEU A 599 2.77 -44.26 3.79
C LEU A 599 1.44 -44.32 4.58
N GLY A 600 0.41 -43.62 4.08
CA GLY A 600 -0.93 -43.60 4.65
C GLY A 600 -1.83 -44.75 4.15
N PRO A 601 -3.05 -44.88 4.71
CA PRO A 601 -3.97 -45.94 4.33
C PRO A 601 -4.40 -45.83 2.85
N SER A 602 -4.49 -46.98 2.15
CA SER A 602 -4.76 -47.01 0.70
C SER A 602 -6.18 -46.57 0.29
N ARG A 603 -7.14 -46.48 1.23
CA ARG A 603 -8.50 -45.91 1.08
C ARG A 603 -9.02 -45.47 2.45
N THR A 604 -9.65 -44.29 2.54
CA THR A 604 -10.04 -43.61 3.80
C THR A 604 -11.13 -44.31 4.63
N ARG A 605 -11.72 -45.42 4.15
CA ARG A 605 -12.80 -46.15 4.84
C ARG A 605 -12.39 -47.47 5.51
N GLU A 606 -11.16 -47.95 5.34
CA GLU A 606 -10.66 -49.11 6.12
C GLU A 606 -9.89 -48.63 7.36
N LYS A 607 -10.30 -49.04 8.57
CA LYS A 607 -9.46 -48.89 9.77
C LYS A 607 -8.08 -49.47 9.46
N PRO A 608 -6.97 -48.74 9.66
CA PRO A 608 -5.65 -49.26 9.39
C PRO A 608 -5.46 -50.54 10.20
N LYS A 609 -5.26 -51.66 9.49
CA LYS A 609 -5.20 -52.99 10.11
C LYS A 609 -3.90 -53.19 10.91
N GLU A 610 -2.87 -52.35 10.69
CA GLU A 610 -1.56 -52.42 11.36
C GLU A 610 -0.96 -51.00 11.59
N GLU A 611 -0.33 -50.79 12.75
CA GLU A 611 0.50 -49.61 13.08
C GLU A 611 1.93 -49.78 12.53
N PRO A 612 2.65 -48.69 12.18
CA PRO A 612 2.21 -47.29 12.21
C PRO A 612 1.48 -46.88 10.93
N PHE A 613 0.44 -46.06 11.06
CA PHE A 613 -0.18 -45.39 9.90
C PHE A 613 0.28 -43.94 9.85
N TRP A 614 0.42 -43.39 8.64
CA TRP A 614 0.79 -42.00 8.42
C TRP A 614 -0.40 -41.20 7.87
N VAL A 615 -0.47 -39.93 8.26
CA VAL A 615 -1.53 -38.99 7.85
C VAL A 615 -0.92 -37.62 7.57
N LEU A 616 -1.38 -37.00 6.49
CA LEU A 616 -1.00 -35.63 6.14
C LEU A 616 -1.93 -34.66 6.88
N LEU A 617 -1.41 -33.97 7.88
CA LEU A 617 -2.14 -32.97 8.65
C LEU A 617 -1.82 -31.55 8.18
N ARG A 618 -2.82 -30.68 8.25
CA ARG A 618 -2.63 -29.24 8.11
C ARG A 618 -2.15 -28.64 9.41
N CYS A 619 -1.61 -27.42 9.36
CA CYS A 619 -1.19 -26.70 10.56
C CYS A 619 -2.24 -26.72 11.68
N GLU A 620 -3.49 -26.36 11.40
CA GLU A 620 -4.57 -26.35 12.41
C GLU A 620 -4.82 -27.71 13.09
N MET A 621 -4.62 -28.82 12.35
CA MET A 621 -4.78 -30.19 12.84
C MET A 621 -3.51 -30.71 13.50
N ALA A 622 -2.35 -30.13 13.16
CA ALA A 622 -1.06 -30.49 13.74
C ALA A 622 -0.85 -29.84 15.12
N LEU A 623 -1.50 -28.70 15.41
CA LEU A 623 -1.47 -28.08 16.74
C LEU A 623 -1.93 -29.07 17.82
N GLY A 624 -1.15 -29.19 18.90
CA GLY A 624 -1.41 -30.17 19.97
C GLY A 624 -0.73 -31.53 19.77
N ASN A 625 -0.25 -31.86 18.57
CA ASN A 625 0.55 -33.06 18.30
C ASN A 625 2.03 -32.86 18.64
N LYS A 626 2.84 -33.92 18.57
CA LYS A 626 4.26 -33.91 18.94
C LYS A 626 5.16 -33.69 17.72
N ASP A 627 6.12 -32.78 17.82
CA ASP A 627 7.16 -32.56 16.80
C ASP A 627 8.20 -33.72 16.76
N ALA A 628 9.22 -33.58 15.90
CA ALA A 628 10.34 -34.55 15.79
C ALA A 628 11.13 -34.73 17.10
N SER A 629 11.11 -33.72 17.97
CA SER A 629 11.79 -33.70 19.27
C SER A 629 10.90 -34.21 20.42
N GLY A 630 9.61 -34.48 20.14
CA GLY A 630 8.62 -34.91 21.12
C GLY A 630 7.91 -33.77 21.87
N ASN A 631 8.12 -32.51 21.49
CA ASN A 631 7.44 -31.35 22.08
C ASN A 631 6.08 -31.11 21.41
N ILE A 632 5.15 -30.48 22.12
CA ILE A 632 3.86 -30.12 21.54
C ILE A 632 4.03 -28.98 20.52
N ILE A 633 3.47 -29.17 19.33
CA ILE A 633 3.36 -28.15 18.29
C ILE A 633 2.36 -27.09 18.78
N THR A 634 2.86 -25.89 19.05
CA THR A 634 2.06 -24.78 19.58
C THR A 634 1.73 -23.73 18.53
N ASN A 635 2.48 -23.70 17.43
CA ASN A 635 2.30 -22.77 16.33
C ASN A 635 2.95 -23.30 15.06
N CYS A 636 2.39 -22.98 13.90
CA CYS A 636 2.91 -23.36 12.59
C CYS A 636 2.44 -22.38 11.51
N HIS A 637 3.10 -22.39 10.34
CA HIS A 637 2.64 -21.59 9.21
C HIS A 637 1.33 -22.18 8.65
N PRO A 638 0.28 -21.36 8.38
CA PRO A 638 -1.05 -21.88 7.99
C PRO A 638 -1.04 -22.78 6.74
N GLN A 639 -0.11 -22.52 5.82
CA GLN A 639 0.05 -23.26 4.56
C GLN A 639 1.04 -24.42 4.63
N ASN A 640 1.61 -24.71 5.80
CA ASN A 640 2.48 -25.88 5.96
C ASN A 640 1.65 -27.14 6.23
N PHE A 641 2.20 -28.26 5.77
CA PHE A 641 1.67 -29.57 6.04
C PHE A 641 2.64 -30.34 6.94
N PHE A 642 2.09 -31.26 7.71
CA PHE A 642 2.82 -32.11 8.64
C PHE A 642 2.52 -33.55 8.28
N CYS A 643 3.55 -34.37 8.11
CA CYS A 643 3.34 -35.81 8.00
C CYS A 643 3.45 -36.42 9.39
N CYS A 644 2.32 -36.92 9.90
CA CYS A 644 2.17 -37.40 11.26
C CYS A 644 1.89 -38.90 11.27
N SER A 645 2.24 -39.56 12.38
CA SER A 645 2.08 -40.98 12.57
C SER A 645 1.82 -41.32 14.03
N THR A 646 1.17 -42.46 14.28
CA THR A 646 1.01 -43.00 15.64
C THR A 646 2.34 -43.35 16.29
N LYS A 647 3.31 -43.87 15.52
CA LYS A 647 4.68 -44.16 15.99
C LYS A 647 5.70 -43.92 14.87
N PRO A 648 6.67 -43.00 15.05
CA PRO A 648 7.63 -42.68 14.00
C PRO A 648 8.65 -43.81 13.82
N ALA A 649 8.74 -44.37 12.60
CA ALA A 649 9.81 -45.31 12.22
C ALA A 649 10.98 -44.57 11.57
N ARG A 650 12.20 -44.76 12.11
CA ARG A 650 13.41 -44.06 11.65
C ARG A 650 13.75 -44.33 10.17
N GLN A 651 13.38 -45.51 9.64
CA GLN A 651 13.55 -45.84 8.23
C GLN A 651 12.57 -45.11 7.31
N ASP A 652 11.40 -44.74 7.81
CA ASP A 652 10.38 -44.01 7.03
C ASP A 652 10.71 -42.51 6.98
N ILE A 653 11.24 -41.94 8.07
CA ILE A 653 11.78 -40.57 8.10
C ILE A 653 12.89 -40.38 7.05
N ALA A 654 13.75 -41.38 6.86
CA ALA A 654 14.84 -41.33 5.87
C ALA A 654 14.36 -41.35 4.40
N ARG A 655 13.06 -41.59 4.14
CA ARG A 655 12.48 -41.57 2.78
C ARG A 655 12.09 -40.16 2.33
N PHE A 656 11.95 -39.23 3.28
CA PHE A 656 11.63 -37.83 2.98
C PHE A 656 12.87 -37.11 2.44
N SER A 657 12.63 -36.11 1.59
CA SER A 657 13.68 -35.32 0.95
C SER A 657 14.35 -34.36 1.96
N SER A 658 15.46 -33.73 1.57
CA SER A 658 16.08 -32.67 2.36
C SER A 658 15.23 -31.39 2.44
N THR A 659 14.15 -31.27 1.65
CA THR A 659 13.18 -30.18 1.74
C THR A 659 12.30 -30.33 2.99
N ALA A 660 12.02 -31.57 3.38
CA ALA A 660 11.37 -31.88 4.64
C ALA A 660 12.27 -31.48 5.81
N ARG A 661 11.69 -30.76 6.77
CA ARG A 661 12.40 -30.31 7.96
C ARG A 661 11.93 -31.13 9.16
N GLU A 662 12.87 -31.74 9.87
CA GLU A 662 12.65 -32.13 11.26
C GLU A 662 12.50 -30.82 12.04
N GLU A 663 11.35 -30.58 12.66
CA GLU A 663 11.15 -29.42 13.52
C GLU A 663 12.19 -29.47 14.65
N ARG A 664 13.23 -28.65 14.55
CA ARG A 664 14.07 -28.32 15.71
C ARG A 664 13.30 -27.26 16.47
N PRO A 665 13.03 -27.45 17.78
CA PRO A 665 12.44 -26.39 18.57
C PRO A 665 13.27 -25.12 18.38
N PRO A 666 12.66 -23.93 18.23
CA PRO A 666 13.39 -22.71 18.47
C PRO A 666 13.91 -22.82 19.90
N VAL A 667 15.21 -23.05 20.07
CA VAL A 667 15.84 -22.94 21.37
C VAL A 667 15.58 -21.52 21.82
N TYR A 668 14.66 -21.35 22.76
CA TYR A 668 14.42 -20.07 23.42
C TYR A 668 15.73 -19.68 24.09
N THR A 669 16.49 -18.82 23.43
CA THR A 669 17.54 -18.05 24.05
C THR A 669 16.87 -16.76 24.51
N PRO A 670 16.65 -16.55 25.82
CA PRO A 670 16.31 -15.24 26.31
C PRO A 670 17.39 -14.27 25.80
N LEU A 671 16.94 -13.11 25.30
CA LEU A 671 17.84 -12.07 24.81
C LEU A 671 18.88 -11.77 25.91
N PRO A 672 20.17 -11.68 25.56
CA PRO A 672 21.15 -11.12 26.48
C PRO A 672 20.66 -9.74 26.94
N GLU A 673 20.88 -9.42 28.21
CA GLU A 673 20.59 -8.12 28.84
C GLU A 673 21.35 -6.93 28.18
N GLU A 674 22.14 -7.19 27.12
CA GLU A 674 22.86 -6.19 26.36
C GLU A 674 22.03 -5.69 25.16
N LEU A 675 21.84 -4.37 25.12
CA LEU A 675 21.18 -3.65 24.05
C LEU A 675 21.83 -3.97 22.68
N TYR A 676 21.05 -4.48 21.73
CA TYR A 676 21.53 -4.81 20.39
C TYR A 676 22.08 -3.54 19.69
N LYS A 677 23.34 -3.60 19.24
CA LYS A 677 23.97 -2.52 18.48
C LYS A 677 23.67 -2.65 16.98
N PRO A 678 23.18 -1.57 16.31
CA PRO A 678 22.93 -1.55 14.87
C PRO A 678 24.18 -1.90 14.06
N THR A 679 24.02 -2.70 13.02
CA THR A 679 25.12 -3.15 12.14
C THR A 679 25.39 -2.20 10.97
N ALA A 680 24.44 -1.32 10.64
CA ALA A 680 24.58 -0.31 9.60
C ALA A 680 23.77 0.96 9.94
N TYR A 681 24.00 2.03 9.16
CA TYR A 681 23.36 3.33 9.35
C TYR A 681 22.93 3.89 7.99
N GLY A 682 21.73 4.51 7.95
CA GLY A 682 21.23 5.28 6.81
C GLY A 682 21.81 6.69 6.74
N PHE A 683 21.29 7.51 5.81
CA PHE A 683 21.84 8.83 5.46
C PHE A 683 22.14 9.73 6.66
N ASN A 684 21.14 10.02 7.51
CA ASN A 684 21.31 10.85 8.71
C ASN A 684 21.79 10.08 9.94
N LYS A 685 22.58 9.01 9.77
CA LYS A 685 23.00 8.10 10.85
C LYS A 685 21.84 7.43 11.59
N VAL A 686 20.69 7.31 10.93
CA VAL A 686 19.56 6.51 11.46
C VAL A 686 19.98 5.05 11.45
N PRO A 687 19.95 4.34 12.59
CA PRO A 687 20.38 2.96 12.66
C PRO A 687 19.50 2.07 11.79
N TYR A 688 20.11 1.04 11.22
CA TYR A 688 19.45 0.07 10.36
C TYR A 688 19.21 -1.24 11.11
N PHE A 689 17.99 -1.78 10.98
CA PHE A 689 17.63 -3.12 11.43
C PHE A 689 16.96 -3.89 10.29
N SER A 690 17.29 -5.18 10.15
CA SER A 690 16.61 -6.09 9.22
C SER A 690 15.58 -6.93 9.97
N GLN A 691 14.39 -7.12 9.39
CA GLN A 691 13.40 -8.07 9.94
C GLN A 691 13.85 -9.53 9.73
N TYR A 692 14.82 -9.77 8.85
CA TYR A 692 15.41 -11.07 8.52
C TYR A 692 16.72 -11.37 9.27
N ASP A 693 17.11 -10.51 10.23
CA ASP A 693 18.28 -10.77 11.08
C ASP A 693 18.13 -12.12 11.80
N GLU A 694 19.18 -12.94 11.75
CA GLU A 694 19.22 -14.30 12.29
C GLU A 694 18.75 -14.38 13.75
N LYS A 695 19.01 -13.33 14.54
CA LYS A 695 18.68 -13.30 15.98
C LYS A 695 17.17 -13.28 16.26
N TRP A 696 16.36 -12.83 15.30
CA TRP A 696 14.92 -12.70 15.53
C TRP A 696 14.02 -13.08 14.35
N ARG A 697 14.57 -13.40 13.17
CA ARG A 697 13.78 -13.79 11.99
C ARG A 697 12.78 -14.91 12.26
N SER A 698 13.11 -15.84 13.16
CA SER A 698 12.27 -16.98 13.55
C SER A 698 11.34 -16.70 14.73
N LYS A 699 11.44 -15.54 15.40
CA LYS A 699 10.55 -15.19 16.52
C LYS A 699 9.14 -14.92 16.01
N THR A 700 8.15 -15.33 16.77
CA THR A 700 6.73 -15.20 16.42
C THR A 700 6.28 -13.74 16.48
N PHE A 701 5.33 -13.38 15.60
CA PHE A 701 4.71 -12.06 15.57
C PHE A 701 3.18 -12.17 15.40
N GLY A 702 2.56 -13.08 16.14
CA GLY A 702 1.11 -13.36 16.12
C GLY A 702 0.60 -13.92 14.79
N CYS A 703 -0.67 -14.34 14.76
CA CYS A 703 -1.36 -14.84 13.55
C CYS A 703 -0.61 -15.94 12.77
N GLY A 704 0.13 -16.83 13.44
CA GLY A 704 0.93 -17.87 12.76
C GLY A 704 2.13 -17.34 11.98
N THR A 705 2.51 -16.07 12.16
CA THR A 705 3.62 -15.42 11.43
C THR A 705 4.84 -15.18 12.30
N THR A 706 6.01 -14.96 11.66
CA THR A 706 7.26 -14.56 12.32
C THR A 706 7.59 -13.09 12.06
N ILE A 707 8.61 -12.55 12.74
CA ILE A 707 9.15 -11.21 12.46
C ILE A 707 9.68 -11.12 11.03
N ALA A 708 10.28 -12.19 10.48
CA ALA A 708 10.70 -12.21 9.09
C ALA A 708 9.53 -12.09 8.11
N ALA A 709 8.40 -12.73 8.41
CA ALA A 709 7.23 -12.74 7.52
C ALA A 709 6.39 -11.46 7.60
N ALA A 710 6.21 -10.88 8.81
CA ALA A 710 5.24 -9.80 9.04
C ALA A 710 5.77 -8.63 9.89
N GLY A 711 7.05 -8.62 10.25
CA GLY A 711 7.65 -7.70 11.22
C GLY A 711 8.14 -6.36 10.65
N CYS A 712 7.74 -5.95 9.45
CA CYS A 712 8.21 -4.69 8.84
C CYS A 712 7.88 -3.45 9.68
N GLY A 713 6.69 -3.42 10.30
CA GLY A 713 6.24 -2.36 11.20
C GLY A 713 7.11 -2.21 12.46
N PRO A 714 7.20 -3.23 13.34
CA PRO A 714 8.01 -3.14 14.54
C PRO A 714 9.50 -2.91 14.24
N THR A 715 10.02 -3.52 13.16
CA THR A 715 11.41 -3.30 12.73
C THR A 715 11.65 -1.85 12.30
N SER A 716 10.74 -1.28 11.49
CA SER A 716 10.82 0.13 11.08
C SER A 716 10.68 1.09 12.25
N MET A 717 9.89 0.75 13.26
CA MET A 717 9.69 1.60 14.43
C MET A 717 10.87 1.54 15.42
N ALA A 718 11.58 0.41 15.52
CA ALA A 718 12.77 0.29 16.37
C ALA A 718 13.92 1.21 15.92
N MET A 719 14.05 1.49 14.62
CA MET A 719 15.10 2.35 14.05
C MET A 719 15.06 3.81 14.55
N PRO A 720 13.96 4.58 14.39
CA PRO A 720 13.88 5.96 14.89
C PRO A 720 13.95 6.02 16.42
N LEU A 721 13.40 5.04 17.14
CA LEU A 721 13.52 5.00 18.60
C LEU A 721 15.00 4.94 19.03
N ASN A 722 15.80 4.08 18.41
CA ASN A 722 17.25 4.03 18.65
C ASN A 722 17.97 5.30 18.20
N PHE A 723 17.60 5.86 17.05
CA PHE A 723 18.18 7.11 16.55
C PHE A 723 18.10 8.23 17.60
N PHE A 724 16.99 8.27 18.33
CA PHE A 724 16.74 9.26 19.37
C PHE A 724 17.20 8.86 20.78
N GLY A 725 17.94 7.76 20.91
CA GLY A 725 18.54 7.33 22.18
C GLY A 725 17.71 6.35 23.00
N ILE A 726 16.56 5.88 22.49
CA ILE A 726 15.75 4.86 23.14
C ILE A 726 16.25 3.50 22.69
N GLY A 727 16.97 2.82 23.58
CA GLY A 727 17.46 1.47 23.33
C GLY A 727 16.32 0.48 23.23
N THR A 728 15.93 0.12 22.01
CA THR A 728 14.90 -0.89 21.73
C THR A 728 15.36 -1.81 20.59
N ASP A 729 14.69 -2.93 20.37
CA ASP A 729 14.95 -3.81 19.22
C ASP A 729 13.63 -4.24 18.55
N PRO A 730 13.68 -4.84 17.33
CA PRO A 730 12.47 -5.28 16.64
C PRO A 730 11.60 -6.26 17.46
N PRO A 731 12.15 -7.27 18.17
CA PRO A 731 11.37 -8.13 19.07
C PRO A 731 10.62 -7.37 20.17
N SER A 732 11.27 -6.43 20.86
CA SER A 732 10.67 -5.66 21.95
C SER A 732 9.49 -4.81 21.47
N VAL A 733 9.63 -4.20 20.28
CA VAL A 733 8.53 -3.46 19.66
C VAL A 733 7.43 -4.41 19.17
N ALA A 734 7.80 -5.57 18.62
CA ALA A 734 6.84 -6.58 18.17
C ALA A 734 5.96 -7.11 19.32
N ASP A 735 6.56 -7.42 20.46
CA ASP A 735 5.85 -7.83 21.68
C ASP A 735 4.91 -6.74 22.19
N TRP A 736 5.36 -5.48 22.17
CA TRP A 736 4.51 -4.34 22.51
C TRP A 736 3.33 -4.19 21.55
N VAL A 737 3.54 -4.33 20.24
CA VAL A 737 2.48 -4.28 19.23
C VAL A 737 1.43 -5.37 19.46
N LEU A 738 1.86 -6.60 19.78
CA LEU A 738 0.97 -7.71 20.10
C LEU A 738 0.15 -7.42 21.37
N LYS A 739 0.83 -7.05 22.47
CA LYS A 739 0.21 -6.82 23.77
C LYS A 739 -0.83 -5.71 23.76
N ASN A 740 -0.66 -4.70 22.90
CA ASN A 740 -1.54 -3.54 22.82
C ASN A 740 -2.57 -3.63 21.68
N GLY A 741 -2.71 -4.79 21.03
CA GLY A 741 -3.73 -5.01 19.99
C GLY A 741 -3.49 -4.27 18.68
N TYR A 742 -2.24 -3.89 18.40
CA TYR A 742 -1.86 -3.21 17.15
C TYR A 742 -1.48 -4.17 16.03
N ARG A 743 -1.45 -5.49 16.28
CA ARG A 743 -1.28 -6.53 15.24
C ARG A 743 -2.63 -6.81 14.56
N VAL A 744 -2.69 -6.64 13.25
CA VAL A 744 -3.87 -6.93 12.42
C VAL A 744 -3.57 -8.10 11.48
N CYS A 745 -4.13 -9.29 11.74
CA CYS A 745 -3.91 -10.48 10.91
C CYS A 745 -4.23 -10.18 9.42
N GLY A 746 -3.40 -10.66 8.50
CA GLY A 746 -3.49 -10.34 7.07
C GLY A 746 -2.98 -8.94 6.65
N ALA A 747 -2.82 -7.98 7.57
CA ALA A 747 -2.39 -6.59 7.24
C ALA A 747 -1.09 -6.13 7.94
N GLY A 748 -0.62 -6.84 8.96
CA GLY A 748 0.63 -6.54 9.66
C GLY A 748 0.42 -5.67 10.91
N THR A 749 1.09 -4.51 10.96
CA THR A 749 1.01 -3.56 12.09
C THR A 749 0.07 -2.40 11.75
N ALA A 750 -0.86 -2.08 12.65
CA ALA A 750 -1.79 -0.96 12.49
C ALA A 750 -1.06 0.39 12.44
N HIS A 751 -1.50 1.30 11.55
CA HIS A 751 -0.86 2.62 11.38
C HIS A 751 -0.87 3.48 12.65
N ALA A 752 -1.90 3.31 13.50
CA ALA A 752 -2.01 4.00 14.79
C ALA A 752 -0.88 3.62 15.78
N ALA A 753 -0.17 2.52 15.53
CA ALA A 753 0.92 2.07 16.39
C ALA A 753 2.09 3.05 16.41
N CYS A 754 2.35 3.80 15.32
CA CYS A 754 3.57 4.58 15.20
C CYS A 754 3.68 5.68 16.28
N CYS A 755 2.76 6.65 16.32
CA CYS A 755 2.86 7.71 17.31
C CYS A 755 2.56 7.22 18.73
N LYS A 756 1.75 6.17 18.87
CA LYS A 756 1.52 5.52 20.17
C LYS A 756 2.78 4.87 20.73
N ALA A 757 3.60 4.27 19.89
CA ALA A 757 4.92 3.77 20.29
C ALA A 757 5.81 4.94 20.76
N VAL A 758 5.85 6.08 20.04
CA VAL A 758 6.62 7.25 20.50
C VAL A 758 6.12 7.81 21.83
N GLU A 759 4.79 7.90 22.02
CA GLU A 759 4.20 8.38 23.28
C GLU A 759 4.57 7.51 24.48
N ILE A 760 4.76 6.20 24.28
CA ILE A 760 5.11 5.27 25.36
C ILE A 760 6.62 5.16 25.53
N PHE A 761 7.34 4.80 24.47
CA PHE A 761 8.79 4.58 24.51
C PHE A 761 9.57 5.88 24.66
N GLY A 762 9.07 6.99 24.11
CA GLY A 762 9.80 8.26 24.00
C GLY A 762 9.37 9.35 24.98
N LYS A 763 8.48 9.04 25.94
CA LYS A 763 8.00 10.01 26.94
C LYS A 763 9.13 10.60 27.77
N GLU A 764 10.04 9.76 28.24
CA GLU A 764 11.17 10.17 29.10
C GLU A 764 12.23 10.95 28.31
N GLU A 765 12.38 10.64 27.02
CA GLU A 765 13.30 11.30 26.09
C GLU A 765 12.74 12.58 25.44
N GLY A 766 11.50 12.96 25.77
CA GLY A 766 10.84 14.16 25.25
C GLY A 766 10.50 14.08 23.76
N LEU A 767 10.37 12.87 23.20
CA LEU A 767 10.04 12.71 21.79
C LEU A 767 8.62 13.09 21.46
N LYS A 768 8.46 13.68 20.28
CA LYS A 768 7.19 14.08 19.70
C LYS A 768 6.97 13.30 18.41
N CYS A 769 5.71 13.03 18.14
CA CYS A 769 5.28 12.37 16.92
C CYS A 769 4.13 13.13 16.28
N LYS A 770 4.15 13.22 14.95
CA LYS A 770 3.10 13.85 14.16
C LYS A 770 2.57 12.85 13.14
N GLU A 771 1.31 12.46 13.28
CA GLU A 771 0.62 11.62 12.30
C GLU A 771 0.25 12.43 11.04
N LEU A 772 0.62 11.90 9.88
CA LEU A 772 0.49 12.51 8.55
C LEU A 772 0.00 11.47 7.52
N HIS A 773 -1.02 10.70 7.89
CA HIS A 773 -1.61 9.68 7.02
C HIS A 773 -2.13 10.27 5.71
N GLY A 774 -1.92 9.57 4.60
CA GLY A 774 -2.37 10.00 3.27
C GLY A 774 -1.72 11.28 2.72
N ASN A 775 -0.78 11.90 3.43
CA ASN A 775 -0.26 13.23 3.09
C ASN A 775 1.25 13.20 2.87
N VAL A 776 1.65 12.66 1.70
CA VAL A 776 3.06 12.58 1.29
C VAL A 776 3.73 13.94 1.27
N GLY A 777 3.06 14.98 0.76
CA GLY A 777 3.61 16.34 0.70
C GLY A 777 3.92 16.90 2.09
N ALA A 778 3.09 16.61 3.10
CA ALA A 778 3.35 17.01 4.47
C ALA A 778 4.53 16.24 5.08
N VAL A 779 4.61 14.92 4.87
CA VAL A 779 5.74 14.09 5.35
C VAL A 779 7.06 14.60 4.77
N LEU A 780 7.11 14.77 3.45
CA LEU A 780 8.31 15.26 2.74
C LEU A 780 8.69 16.67 3.17
N LYS A 781 7.70 17.56 3.38
CA LYS A 781 7.93 18.92 3.89
C LYS A 781 8.52 18.92 5.29
N GLU A 782 8.05 18.04 6.18
CA GLU A 782 8.61 17.93 7.53
C GLU A 782 10.07 17.46 7.47
N LEU A 783 10.37 16.42 6.67
CA LEU A 783 11.73 15.88 6.49
C LEU A 783 12.69 16.91 5.89
N LYS A 784 12.23 17.71 4.91
CA LYS A 784 13.04 18.75 4.26
C LYS A 784 13.47 19.88 5.20
N ASN A 785 12.71 20.12 6.27
CA ASN A 785 12.88 21.25 7.19
C ASN A 785 13.45 20.87 8.56
N GLY A 786 13.99 19.65 8.74
CA GLY A 786 14.47 19.23 10.06
C GLY A 786 15.68 18.31 10.01
N GLU A 787 16.86 18.87 10.27
CA GLU A 787 17.99 18.09 10.77
C GLU A 787 17.52 17.42 12.08
N ASN A 788 17.49 16.08 12.11
CA ASN A 788 16.93 15.24 13.20
C ASN A 788 15.41 14.97 13.17
N LYS A 789 14.81 14.87 11.98
CA LYS A 789 13.49 14.24 11.82
C LYS A 789 13.61 12.92 11.08
N VAL A 790 12.90 11.91 11.57
CA VAL A 790 12.80 10.59 10.93
C VAL A 790 11.34 10.28 10.69
N ALA A 791 10.97 9.81 9.50
CA ALA A 791 9.60 9.43 9.22
C ALA A 791 9.47 7.92 9.07
N VAL A 792 8.51 7.32 9.77
CA VAL A 792 8.11 5.94 9.50
C VAL A 792 6.87 6.02 8.62
N VAL A 793 6.95 5.41 7.45
CA VAL A 793 5.92 5.53 6.43
C VAL A 793 5.56 4.15 5.92
N SER A 794 4.28 3.97 5.58
CA SER A 794 3.78 2.79 4.92
C SER A 794 2.95 3.16 3.71
N SER A 795 3.13 2.40 2.65
CA SER A 795 2.28 2.48 1.47
C SER A 795 2.18 1.13 0.81
N ARG A 796 1.26 1.05 -0.16
CA ARG A 796 1.15 -0.07 -1.10
C ARG A 796 1.69 0.38 -2.45
N GLY A 797 2.31 -0.51 -3.20
CA GLY A 797 2.72 -0.17 -4.57
C GLY A 797 3.95 -0.91 -5.00
N THR A 798 5.01 -0.17 -5.32
CA THR A 798 6.33 -0.65 -5.77
C THR A 798 7.37 -0.44 -4.68
N PRO A 799 8.42 -1.29 -4.57
CA PRO A 799 9.66 -1.02 -3.89
C PRO A 799 10.04 0.47 -3.79
N PRO A 800 10.39 0.94 -2.59
CA PRO A 800 10.60 0.13 -1.39
C PRO A 800 9.31 -0.36 -0.70
N TYR A 801 8.09 -0.07 -1.21
CA TYR A 801 6.85 -0.59 -0.64
C TYR A 801 6.57 -2.07 -0.99
N SER A 802 5.41 -2.61 -0.56
CA SER A 802 4.88 -3.93 -0.97
C SER A 802 3.45 -3.80 -1.56
N LYS A 803 2.92 -4.80 -2.27
CA LYS A 803 1.50 -4.79 -2.72
C LYS A 803 0.53 -4.88 -1.54
N GLY A 804 0.88 -5.64 -0.49
CA GLY A 804 0.09 -5.77 0.75
C GLY A 804 0.18 -4.54 1.65
N GLY A 805 1.27 -3.79 1.55
CA GLY A 805 1.62 -2.67 2.42
C GLY A 805 2.94 -2.98 3.11
N HIS A 806 3.85 -2.02 3.11
CA HIS A 806 5.17 -2.19 3.74
C HIS A 806 5.59 -0.94 4.48
N TYR A 807 6.21 -1.12 5.64
CA TYR A 807 6.77 -0.01 6.40
C TYR A 807 8.23 0.18 6.03
N ILE A 808 8.62 1.44 5.85
CA ILE A 808 10.00 1.86 5.64
C ILE A 808 10.29 3.09 6.49
N VAL A 809 11.56 3.41 6.65
CA VAL A 809 12.01 4.56 7.44
C VAL A 809 12.67 5.57 6.52
N LEU A 810 12.06 6.74 6.33
CA LEU A 810 12.67 7.84 5.58
C LEU A 810 13.69 8.54 6.49
N THR A 811 14.94 8.58 6.04
CA THR A 811 16.08 9.01 6.85
C THR A 811 16.59 10.39 6.49
N GLY A 812 16.15 11.00 5.38
CA GLY A 812 16.53 12.37 5.02
C GLY A 812 16.24 12.71 3.56
N ILE A 813 16.47 13.97 3.19
CA ILE A 813 16.37 14.46 1.80
C ILE A 813 17.65 15.23 1.47
N GLU A 814 18.31 14.85 0.38
CA GLU A 814 19.51 15.53 -0.15
C GLU A 814 19.25 15.98 -1.59
N LYS A 815 19.85 17.11 -1.99
CA LYS A 815 19.81 17.56 -3.38
C LYS A 815 21.08 17.13 -4.12
N GLU A 816 20.92 16.29 -5.14
CA GLU A 816 22.00 15.85 -6.03
C GLU A 816 21.73 16.34 -7.46
N TRP A 817 22.69 17.07 -8.05
CA TRP A 817 22.65 17.49 -9.46
C TRP A 817 21.34 18.17 -9.89
N GLY A 818 20.81 19.04 -9.02
CA GLY A 818 19.57 19.78 -9.29
C GLY A 818 18.28 19.03 -8.90
N ARG A 819 18.35 17.76 -8.50
CA ARG A 819 17.19 16.94 -8.12
C ARG A 819 17.24 16.52 -6.65
N GLU A 820 16.09 16.50 -5.99
CA GLU A 820 15.99 16.08 -4.60
C GLU A 820 15.72 14.57 -4.51
N TYR A 821 16.48 13.89 -3.65
CA TYR A 821 16.37 12.47 -3.37
C TYR A 821 15.99 12.26 -1.91
N VAL A 822 15.03 11.37 -1.68
CA VAL A 822 14.61 10.92 -0.35
C VAL A 822 15.31 9.60 -0.06
N TYR A 823 16.06 9.55 1.04
CA TYR A 823 16.77 8.35 1.50
C TYR A 823 15.88 7.57 2.46
N TYR A 824 16.01 6.25 2.42
CA TYR A 824 15.23 5.35 3.26
C TYR A 824 16.04 4.13 3.70
N ASN A 825 15.64 3.57 4.85
CA ASN A 825 16.01 2.24 5.30
C ASN A 825 14.81 1.31 5.05
N ASP A 826 15.04 0.17 4.41
CA ASP A 826 14.02 -0.84 4.14
C ASP A 826 14.25 -2.06 5.07
N PRO A 827 13.35 -2.34 6.04
CA PRO A 827 13.52 -3.47 6.95
C PRO A 827 13.49 -4.85 6.25
N ALA A 828 13.00 -4.93 5.01
CA ALA A 828 12.85 -6.18 4.25
C ALA A 828 14.13 -6.64 3.54
N TYR A 829 15.28 -5.98 3.73
CA TYR A 829 16.53 -6.55 3.24
C TYR A 829 16.87 -7.85 3.95
N ASP A 830 17.01 -8.92 3.18
CA ASP A 830 17.44 -10.24 3.63
C ASP A 830 18.97 -10.37 3.48
N PRO A 831 19.74 -10.43 4.58
CA PRO A 831 21.19 -10.63 4.53
C PRO A 831 21.61 -11.94 3.85
N PHE A 832 20.73 -12.94 3.83
CA PHE A 832 20.96 -14.23 3.18
C PHE A 832 20.64 -14.19 1.68
N ARG A 833 19.94 -13.16 1.21
CA ARG A 833 19.60 -12.90 -0.20
C ARG A 833 19.88 -11.44 -0.57
N PRO A 834 21.15 -11.01 -0.52
CA PRO A 834 21.50 -9.60 -0.59
C PRO A 834 21.21 -8.95 -1.95
N GLN A 835 20.90 -9.74 -2.97
CA GLN A 835 20.62 -9.28 -4.33
C GLN A 835 19.17 -8.77 -4.51
N ARG A 836 18.24 -9.07 -3.58
CA ARG A 836 16.80 -8.82 -3.79
C ARG A 836 16.32 -7.42 -3.43
N ARG A 837 16.86 -6.84 -2.36
CA ARG A 837 16.53 -5.49 -1.91
C ARG A 837 17.76 -4.83 -1.32
N PRO A 838 17.93 -3.51 -1.41
CA PRO A 838 18.98 -2.84 -0.66
C PRO A 838 18.50 -2.52 0.76
N ALA A 839 19.36 -2.70 1.77
CA ALA A 839 19.10 -2.31 3.16
C ALA A 839 18.80 -0.80 3.29
N GLN A 840 19.56 0.01 2.54
CA GLN A 840 19.32 1.44 2.40
C GLN A 840 19.21 1.80 0.94
N GLY A 841 18.29 2.70 0.61
CA GLY A 841 18.13 3.19 -0.74
C GLY A 841 17.80 4.66 -0.77
N ARG A 842 17.64 5.17 -1.99
CA ARG A 842 17.14 6.51 -2.25
C ARG A 842 16.23 6.48 -3.47
N LYS A 843 15.16 7.27 -3.44
CA LYS A 843 14.34 7.53 -4.64
C LYS A 843 14.20 9.04 -4.84
N PRO A 844 14.02 9.50 -6.08
CA PRO A 844 13.68 10.89 -6.33
C PRO A 844 12.43 11.34 -5.56
N ILE A 845 12.38 12.61 -5.16
CA ILE A 845 11.25 13.14 -4.37
C ILE A 845 9.90 12.97 -5.08
N ASP A 846 9.86 13.18 -6.40
CA ASP A 846 8.66 13.05 -7.23
C ASP A 846 8.19 11.59 -7.36
N TRP A 847 9.08 10.62 -7.15
CA TRP A 847 8.69 9.22 -7.04
C TRP A 847 7.75 9.02 -5.84
N PHE A 848 8.10 9.56 -4.67
CA PHE A 848 7.26 9.49 -3.48
C PHE A 848 5.95 10.27 -3.67
N GLU A 849 6.00 11.45 -4.27
CA GLU A 849 4.81 12.26 -4.56
C GLU A 849 3.81 11.54 -5.48
N SER A 850 4.30 10.85 -6.51
CA SER A 850 3.46 10.14 -7.48
C SER A 850 2.83 8.86 -6.94
N ARG A 851 3.52 8.15 -6.03
CA ARG A 851 3.05 6.89 -5.44
C ARG A 851 2.23 7.10 -4.17
N GLY A 852 2.40 8.24 -3.51
CA GLY A 852 1.73 8.56 -2.27
C GLY A 852 2.23 7.75 -1.08
N ILE A 853 1.83 8.21 0.10
CA ILE A 853 2.09 7.54 1.38
C ILE A 853 0.72 7.23 1.98
N GLY A 854 0.40 5.95 2.16
CA GLY A 854 -0.85 5.52 2.76
C GLY A 854 -0.94 5.96 4.23
N ALA A 855 0.11 5.68 5.00
CA ALA A 855 0.25 6.11 6.37
C ALA A 855 1.66 6.64 6.63
N GLY A 856 1.76 7.65 7.48
CA GLY A 856 3.04 8.27 7.76
C GLY A 856 3.01 8.95 9.11
N CYS A 857 4.12 8.87 9.82
CA CYS A 857 4.35 9.57 11.06
C CYS A 857 5.77 10.14 11.04
N VAL A 858 5.92 11.36 11.54
CA VAL A 858 7.22 12.02 11.66
C VAL A 858 7.58 12.13 13.13
N ILE A 859 8.75 11.62 13.46
CA ILE A 859 9.29 11.53 14.82
C ILE A 859 10.44 12.52 14.94
N TYR A 860 10.43 13.28 16.03
CA TYR A 860 11.38 14.37 16.28
C TYR A 860 11.49 14.70 17.76
N LYS A 861 12.51 15.45 18.13
CA LYS A 861 12.73 15.99 19.49
C LYS A 861 12.36 17.47 19.53
#